data_AF-A0A4R7CDS7-F1
#
_entry.id   AF-A0A4R7CDS7-F1
#
_cell.length_a   1.000
_cell.length_b   1.000
_cell.length_c   1.000
_cell.angle_alpha   90.00
_cell.angle_beta   90.00
_cell.angle_gamma   90.00
#
_symmetry.space_group_name_H-M   'P 1'
#
loop_
_entity.id
_entity.type
_entity.pdbx_description
1 polymer ?
#
loop_
_entity_poly.entity_id
_entity_poly.type
_entity_poly.pdbx_seq_one_letter_code
_entity_poly.pdbx_strand_id
1 'polypeptide(L)'
;MVAALNDAAPAVYAIQDYWHFDGWFALKRRLADAGAPTLGKTVFPGIELRIAAPMQGRLNAHVVFSNEIEDQLLKDFLSTLKLEITNQPVSEHALITYARNLNADKLKVHGFDKAEVAGHDALALRAGHMTAEITVDSYKAAVRCVPGGLACGFMPFDTHDGLATVKHLEHYAYAIGLFESSPIFETRNEGLWNAFVGRRVPQNESFFDAFQDTVGRTPRLPVSGSDAHRFRGIAGDNNSRGYGDFPSQRTTWIKADPTWRGLQQAIREPAKRCFIGAVPPKLERVSANKTFYIDQVRLAKVGSSTLAESWFDGCTVPLNPDLVAIIGNKGSGKSALADVLALVGNSQQHAHFSFLKADRFRGKAGEPARQFEGELRWLAGEPSRGNLADNPAADRVELVRYVPQGRFEALCNEHVTGRSVNFERELRSVIFSHIPSEDRLGALDFDQLIAAQEAMLRVRLDETRKNLASVNRAIASIEDQLHPATRRNVEEQIHLKSAQLAELDLVKPEPVPAPAETQSPAQEAAAATLAEIAAENERLDAEARTIAENAVAAAARRKAVRNIRERLALLRSQVGSAMSEIGDDLRLLDLTEAAVLLFEIRDDQLAAADDTAIASAATLAARTAEIAATRQGQAERLKAATEALNGPQRAYQDFLSRMRAWQGSADAIEGTADVPDSRKGLQARLQQLDSLPAALVERRTERGRLAGEILDVLALQRDQRSRLFEPVQALVRENALVGEEYRLQFESNLAAYHDAVSEKLFSLIKQSIGELRGEDESRAAIKSRLEARDLNDREGALAFADDVNALLHESARLRTPDQADINGLMRKDRSPAEAYDLLYAFEYLEPKYTLLFQDTQIEQLSPGQRGALLLIFYLLVDRKRNPIILDQPEENLDNETIVSLLVPVLNAARETRQIIMVTHNPNLAVVCDAEQIVFAEFDRKALCSISYLSGSIEDVELNRAVVNVLEGTKPAFDNRGRKYQ
;
A
#
# COMPACT_ATOMS: atom_id res chain seq x y z
N MET A 1 0.69 56.60 -23.33
CA MET A 1 0.92 55.92 -22.05
C MET A 1 -0.20 54.95 -21.70
N VAL A 2 -1.38 55.41 -21.26
CA VAL A 2 -2.48 54.53 -20.76
C VAL A 2 -2.85 53.40 -21.72
N ALA A 3 -3.04 53.70 -23.01
CA ALA A 3 -3.30 52.66 -24.02
C ALA A 3 -2.17 51.61 -24.09
N ALA A 4 -0.91 52.03 -24.07
CA ALA A 4 0.22 51.11 -24.09
C ALA A 4 0.33 50.25 -22.82
N LEU A 5 -0.03 50.78 -21.65
CA LEU A 5 -0.09 50.01 -20.40
C LEU A 5 -1.20 48.95 -20.45
N ASN A 6 -2.37 49.32 -20.99
CA ASN A 6 -3.49 48.39 -21.16
C ASN A 6 -3.18 47.30 -22.21
N ASP A 7 -2.52 47.66 -23.30
CA ASP A 7 -2.17 46.76 -24.41
C ASP A 7 -1.06 45.77 -24.04
N ALA A 8 -0.15 46.15 -23.14
CA ALA A 8 0.99 45.33 -22.76
C ALA A 8 0.60 44.20 -21.78
N ALA A 9 1.32 43.08 -21.89
CA ALA A 9 1.03 41.85 -21.15
C ALA A 9 1.04 41.98 -19.61
N PRO A 10 1.97 42.74 -18.96
CA PRO A 10 2.02 42.83 -17.51
C PRO A 10 0.68 43.26 -16.87
N ALA A 11 0.36 42.67 -15.72
CA ALA A 11 -0.84 43.02 -14.93
C ALA A 11 -0.60 44.25 -14.03
N VAL A 12 0.64 44.45 -13.61
CA VAL A 12 1.06 45.48 -12.66
C VAL A 12 2.32 46.16 -13.18
N TYR A 13 2.42 47.48 -12.98
CA TYR A 13 3.57 48.28 -13.33
C TYR A 13 4.05 49.07 -12.11
N ALA A 14 5.36 49.34 -12.04
CA ALA A 14 5.92 50.37 -11.17
C ALA A 14 6.60 51.42 -12.05
N ILE A 15 6.19 52.69 -11.92
CA ILE A 15 6.85 53.80 -12.63
C ILE A 15 8.07 54.18 -11.82
N GLN A 16 9.26 53.77 -12.28
CA GLN A 16 10.54 54.09 -11.63
C GLN A 16 11.08 55.41 -12.18
N ASP A 17 10.65 56.53 -11.59
CA ASP A 17 11.14 57.84 -11.97
C ASP A 17 12.55 58.09 -11.37
N TYR A 18 13.44 58.73 -12.11
CA TYR A 18 14.77 59.09 -11.62
C TYR A 18 14.70 60.31 -10.70
N TRP A 19 15.01 60.16 -9.42
CA TRP A 19 15.11 61.26 -8.44
C TRP A 19 13.83 62.05 -8.13
N HIS A 20 12.68 61.72 -8.74
CA HIS A 20 11.41 62.44 -8.57
C HIS A 20 10.21 61.48 -8.73
N PHE A 21 8.97 62.01 -8.77
CA PHE A 21 7.72 61.25 -9.00
C PHE A 21 6.84 61.87 -10.11
N ASP A 22 7.42 62.69 -10.99
CA ASP A 22 6.68 63.44 -12.00
C ASP A 22 5.89 62.58 -12.98
N GLY A 23 6.40 61.39 -13.33
CA GLY A 23 5.70 60.42 -14.18
C GLY A 23 4.44 59.89 -13.52
N TRP A 24 4.51 59.58 -12.22
CA TRP A 24 3.34 59.22 -11.42
C TRP A 24 2.31 60.35 -11.33
N PHE A 25 2.75 61.58 -11.01
CA PHE A 25 1.85 62.73 -10.94
C PHE A 25 1.25 63.10 -12.30
N ALA A 26 2.00 62.93 -13.39
CA ALA A 26 1.50 63.09 -14.75
C ALA A 26 0.42 62.06 -15.08
N LEU A 27 0.61 60.79 -14.69
CA LEU A 27 -0.41 59.75 -14.88
C LEU A 27 -1.69 60.06 -14.08
N LYS A 28 -1.56 60.40 -12.78
CA LYS A 28 -2.72 60.77 -11.95
C LYS A 28 -3.51 61.93 -12.55
N ARG A 29 -2.82 62.99 -12.97
CA ARG A 29 -3.46 64.13 -13.66
C ARG A 29 -4.19 63.70 -14.92
N ARG A 30 -3.53 62.91 -15.78
CA ARG A 30 -4.12 62.44 -17.03
C ARG A 30 -5.38 61.59 -16.81
N LEU A 31 -5.42 60.78 -15.76
CA LEU A 31 -6.58 59.93 -15.42
C LEU A 31 -7.75 60.74 -14.83
N ALA A 32 -7.48 61.92 -14.25
CA ALA A 32 -8.50 62.81 -13.73
C ALA A 32 -9.16 63.68 -14.82
N ASP A 33 -8.52 63.84 -15.98
CA ASP A 33 -9.05 64.64 -17.09
C ASP A 33 -10.35 64.04 -17.68
N ALA A 34 -11.30 64.90 -18.04
CA ALA A 34 -12.51 64.48 -18.74
C ALA A 34 -12.18 63.81 -20.09
N GLY A 35 -12.74 62.61 -20.33
CA GLY A 35 -12.45 61.82 -21.55
C GLY A 35 -11.10 61.08 -21.53
N ALA A 36 -10.46 60.96 -20.37
CA ALA A 36 -9.32 60.07 -20.20
C ALA A 36 -9.70 58.60 -20.45
N PRO A 37 -8.85 57.81 -21.13
CA PRO A 37 -9.05 56.37 -21.24
C PRO A 37 -8.93 55.71 -19.85
N THR A 38 -9.79 54.74 -19.58
CA THR A 38 -9.73 53.94 -18.34
C THR A 38 -8.45 53.11 -18.30
N LEU A 39 -7.72 53.18 -17.19
CA LEU A 39 -6.58 52.31 -16.91
C LEU A 39 -7.09 51.05 -16.22
N GLY A 40 -6.97 49.89 -16.87
CA GLY A 40 -7.44 48.60 -16.35
C GLY A 40 -6.35 47.79 -15.62
N LYS A 41 -5.20 48.40 -15.36
CA LYS A 41 -4.00 47.78 -14.79
C LYS A 41 -3.56 48.55 -13.55
N THR A 42 -2.95 47.86 -12.60
CA THR A 42 -2.43 48.50 -11.39
C THR A 42 -1.08 49.13 -11.67
N VAL A 43 -0.90 50.38 -11.23
CA VAL A 43 0.35 51.12 -11.38
C VAL A 43 0.77 51.66 -10.03
N PHE A 44 1.97 51.30 -9.59
CA PHE A 44 2.59 51.78 -8.36
C PHE A 44 3.53 52.96 -8.66
N PRO A 45 3.53 54.01 -7.82
CA PRO A 45 4.62 54.97 -7.80
C PRO A 45 5.92 54.26 -7.41
N GLY A 46 7.01 54.59 -8.09
CA GLY A 46 8.34 54.12 -7.77
C GLY A 46 9.36 55.23 -7.98
N ILE A 47 10.55 55.03 -7.42
CA ILE A 47 11.68 55.93 -7.61
C ILE A 47 12.95 55.12 -7.73
N GLU A 48 13.80 55.50 -8.69
CA GLU A 48 15.15 54.99 -8.85
C GLU A 48 16.16 55.97 -8.27
N LEU A 49 17.05 55.43 -7.43
CA LEU A 49 18.05 56.14 -6.65
C LEU A 49 19.42 55.45 -6.80
N ARG A 50 20.48 56.18 -6.46
CA ARG A 50 21.84 55.65 -6.41
C ARG A 50 22.42 55.91 -5.03
N ILE A 51 22.87 54.86 -4.34
CA ILE A 51 23.41 54.92 -2.98
C ILE A 51 24.94 54.89 -3.06
N ALA A 52 25.59 55.75 -2.27
CA ALA A 52 27.02 55.67 -2.05
C ALA A 52 27.37 54.36 -1.33
N ALA A 53 28.24 53.56 -1.94
CA ALA A 53 28.54 52.20 -1.49
C ALA A 53 30.04 51.92 -1.53
N PRO A 54 30.57 51.08 -0.62
CA PRO A 54 31.97 50.68 -0.62
C PRO A 54 32.23 49.60 -1.69
N MET A 55 32.13 50.02 -2.95
CA MET A 55 32.36 49.19 -4.14
C MET A 55 32.96 50.03 -5.27
N GLN A 56 33.42 49.38 -6.33
CA GLN A 56 33.75 50.11 -7.55
C GLN A 56 32.45 50.51 -8.25
N GLY A 57 32.17 51.81 -8.31
CA GLY A 57 30.95 52.36 -8.88
C GLY A 57 29.96 52.81 -7.81
N ARG A 58 28.67 52.59 -8.07
CA ARG A 58 27.54 53.01 -7.22
C ARG A 58 26.58 51.85 -7.05
N LEU A 59 25.76 51.88 -6.01
CA LEU A 59 24.71 50.90 -5.77
C LEU A 59 23.36 51.42 -6.22
N ASN A 60 22.60 50.62 -6.95
CA ASN A 60 21.24 50.97 -7.35
C ASN A 60 20.27 50.64 -6.24
N ALA A 61 19.34 51.54 -5.97
CA ALA A 61 18.23 51.26 -5.09
C ALA A 61 16.94 51.83 -5.67
N HIS A 62 15.86 51.11 -5.45
CA HIS A 62 14.53 51.52 -5.82
C HIS A 62 13.64 51.51 -4.58
N VAL A 63 12.61 52.33 -4.60
CA VAL A 63 11.52 52.22 -3.63
C VAL A 63 10.22 52.20 -4.41
N VAL A 64 9.36 51.22 -4.11
CA VAL A 64 8.02 51.10 -4.66
C VAL A 64 7.02 51.47 -3.57
N PHE A 65 5.96 52.19 -3.94
CA PHE A 65 4.96 52.71 -3.03
C PHE A 65 3.57 52.19 -3.37
N SER A 66 2.67 52.19 -2.39
CA SER A 66 1.26 51.92 -2.63
C SER A 66 0.67 52.93 -3.61
N ASN A 67 -0.23 52.49 -4.49
CA ASN A 67 -1.02 53.37 -5.34
C ASN A 67 -2.05 54.20 -4.55
N GLU A 68 -2.27 53.87 -3.27
CA GLU A 68 -3.12 54.59 -2.32
C GLU A 68 -2.34 55.63 -1.50
N ILE A 69 -1.03 55.79 -1.73
CA ILE A 69 -0.21 56.73 -0.97
C ILE A 69 -0.62 58.19 -1.22
N GLU A 70 -0.61 59.00 -0.16
CA GLU A 70 -0.81 60.45 -0.27
C GLU A 70 0.38 61.14 -0.94
N ASP A 71 0.10 62.11 -1.81
CA ASP A 71 1.13 62.83 -2.57
C ASP A 71 2.13 63.59 -1.67
N GLN A 72 1.70 63.98 -0.46
CA GLN A 72 2.58 64.64 0.51
C GLN A 72 3.65 63.68 1.06
N LEU A 73 3.30 62.42 1.32
CA LEU A 73 4.24 61.42 1.83
C LEU A 73 5.36 61.11 0.81
N LEU A 74 5.06 61.16 -0.49
CA LEU A 74 6.08 61.04 -1.55
C LEU A 74 7.06 62.23 -1.53
N LYS A 75 6.58 63.44 -1.26
CA LYS A 75 7.43 64.63 -1.13
C LYS A 75 8.26 64.59 0.15
N ASP A 76 7.67 64.16 1.25
CA ASP A 76 8.35 64.00 2.54
C ASP A 76 9.46 62.95 2.43
N PHE A 77 9.21 61.85 1.72
CA PHE A 77 10.22 60.84 1.39
C PHE A 77 11.42 61.46 0.67
N LEU A 78 11.21 62.24 -0.40
CA LEU A 78 12.30 62.93 -1.12
C LEU A 78 13.08 63.89 -0.20
N SER A 79 12.38 64.65 0.64
CA SER A 79 13.01 65.60 1.56
C SER A 79 13.87 64.94 2.63
N THR A 80 13.64 63.65 2.90
CA THR A 80 14.40 62.86 3.87
C THR A 80 15.70 62.32 3.27
N LEU A 81 15.74 62.10 1.96
CA LEU A 81 16.93 61.64 1.24
C LEU A 81 18.00 62.74 1.22
N LYS A 82 19.25 62.37 1.51
CA LYS A 82 20.38 63.31 1.54
C LYS A 82 21.46 62.92 0.54
N LEU A 83 21.88 63.88 -0.28
CA LEU A 83 22.99 63.71 -1.21
C LEU A 83 24.31 63.52 -0.46
N GLU A 84 25.14 62.57 -0.88
CA GLU A 84 26.34 62.14 -0.17
C GLU A 84 27.35 63.28 0.05
N ILE A 85 27.60 64.09 -1.00
CA ILE A 85 28.65 65.13 -0.98
C ILE A 85 28.15 66.41 -0.30
N THR A 86 26.94 66.85 -0.64
CA THR A 86 26.42 68.15 -0.17
C THR A 86 25.62 68.05 1.11
N ASN A 87 25.21 66.83 1.50
CA ASN A 87 24.29 66.54 2.61
C ASN A 87 22.95 67.30 2.52
N GLN A 88 22.60 67.81 1.32
CA GLN A 88 21.36 68.52 1.07
C GLN A 88 20.23 67.53 0.78
N PRO A 89 18.98 67.86 1.17
CA PRO A 89 17.80 67.14 0.71
C PRO A 89 17.73 67.06 -0.81
N VAL A 90 17.28 65.93 -1.33
CA VAL A 90 17.11 65.74 -2.78
C VAL A 90 16.10 66.76 -3.32
N SER A 91 16.55 67.56 -4.29
CA SER A 91 15.76 68.52 -5.04
C SER A 91 16.48 68.85 -6.36
N GLU A 92 15.77 69.40 -7.34
CA GLU A 92 16.36 69.82 -8.62
C GLU A 92 17.56 70.76 -8.41
N HIS A 93 17.39 71.75 -7.53
CA HIS A 93 18.45 72.68 -7.16
C HIS A 93 19.66 71.99 -6.52
N ALA A 94 19.42 71.02 -5.62
CA ALA A 94 20.48 70.28 -4.96
C ALA A 94 21.25 69.38 -5.95
N LEU A 95 20.57 68.77 -6.93
CA LEU A 95 21.18 67.95 -7.97
C LEU A 95 22.06 68.78 -8.93
N ILE A 96 21.57 69.96 -9.34
CA ILE A 96 22.36 70.93 -10.13
C ILE A 96 23.61 71.36 -9.35
N THR A 97 23.43 71.69 -8.07
CA THR A 97 24.53 72.11 -7.19
C THR A 97 25.54 70.99 -7.00
N TYR A 98 25.07 69.75 -6.82
CA TYR A 98 25.91 68.56 -6.72
C TYR A 98 26.79 68.41 -7.97
N ALA A 99 26.19 68.44 -9.17
CA ALA A 99 26.92 68.29 -10.42
C ALA A 99 27.99 69.38 -10.64
N ARG A 100 27.68 70.64 -10.30
CA ARG A 100 28.61 71.77 -10.41
C ARG A 100 29.82 71.65 -9.47
N ASN A 101 29.64 71.00 -8.33
CA ASN A 101 30.70 70.80 -7.34
C ASN A 101 31.63 69.63 -7.68
N LEU A 102 31.30 68.79 -8.66
CA LEU A 102 32.16 67.70 -9.09
C LEU A 102 33.43 68.20 -9.79
N ASN A 103 34.49 67.39 -9.73
CA ASN A 103 35.72 67.67 -10.47
C ASN A 103 35.54 67.36 -11.98
N ALA A 104 36.43 67.92 -12.80
CA ALA A 104 36.33 67.77 -14.25
C ALA A 104 36.48 66.31 -14.70
N ASP A 105 37.33 65.54 -14.02
CA ASP A 105 37.57 64.13 -14.36
C ASP A 105 36.33 63.26 -14.14
N LYS A 106 35.61 63.44 -13.02
CA LYS A 106 34.37 62.69 -12.73
C LYS A 106 33.28 63.04 -13.74
N LEU A 107 33.10 64.31 -14.07
CA LEU A 107 32.12 64.74 -15.08
C LEU A 107 32.45 64.16 -16.46
N LYS A 108 33.73 64.15 -16.84
CA LYS A 108 34.21 63.62 -18.11
C LYS A 108 33.97 62.11 -18.26
N VAL A 109 34.10 61.33 -17.19
CA VAL A 109 33.76 59.89 -17.17
C VAL A 109 32.29 59.65 -17.55
N HIS A 110 31.41 60.58 -17.22
CA HIS A 110 29.98 60.51 -17.54
C HIS A 110 29.59 61.31 -18.81
N GLY A 111 30.57 61.78 -19.58
CA GLY A 111 30.35 62.46 -20.86
C GLY A 111 30.00 63.95 -20.75
N PHE A 112 30.32 64.60 -19.63
CA PHE A 112 30.03 66.02 -19.41
C PHE A 112 31.30 66.88 -19.32
N ASP A 113 31.26 68.09 -19.89
CA ASP A 113 32.28 69.11 -19.70
C ASP A 113 31.97 70.02 -18.50
N LYS A 114 32.98 70.33 -17.69
CA LYS A 114 32.79 71.10 -16.44
C LYS A 114 32.39 72.56 -16.68
N ALA A 115 32.93 73.20 -17.73
CA ALA A 115 32.57 74.59 -18.05
C ALA A 115 31.12 74.66 -18.55
N GLU A 116 30.69 73.67 -19.34
CA GLU A 116 29.31 73.58 -19.82
C GLU A 116 28.31 73.33 -18.68
N VAL A 117 28.62 72.39 -17.77
CA VAL A 117 27.81 72.10 -16.55
C VAL A 117 27.70 73.34 -15.65
N ALA A 118 28.77 74.12 -15.51
CA ALA A 118 28.73 75.33 -14.71
C ALA A 118 27.74 76.37 -15.29
N GLY A 119 27.72 76.53 -16.62
CA GLY A 119 26.93 77.55 -17.31
C GLY A 119 25.48 77.20 -17.65
N HIS A 120 25.07 75.93 -17.64
CA HIS A 120 23.75 75.50 -18.14
C HIS A 120 22.99 74.63 -17.13
N ASP A 121 21.90 75.14 -16.55
CA ASP A 121 21.11 74.44 -15.52
C ASP A 121 20.54 73.09 -16.01
N ALA A 122 20.01 73.03 -17.23
CA ALA A 122 19.45 71.78 -17.78
C ALA A 122 20.53 70.69 -17.97
N LEU A 123 21.73 71.09 -18.38
CA LEU A 123 22.86 70.17 -18.56
C LEU A 123 23.43 69.76 -17.19
N ALA A 124 23.47 70.68 -16.23
CA ALA A 124 23.84 70.41 -14.84
C ALA A 124 22.86 69.46 -14.15
N LEU A 125 21.56 69.60 -14.38
CA LEU A 125 20.55 68.70 -13.85
C LEU A 125 20.71 67.29 -14.42
N ARG A 126 20.92 67.17 -15.74
CA ARG A 126 21.19 65.88 -16.38
C ARG A 126 22.46 65.23 -15.84
N ALA A 127 23.53 66.00 -15.68
CA ALA A 127 24.75 65.52 -15.02
C ALA A 127 24.44 65.07 -13.59
N GLY A 128 23.66 65.85 -12.83
CA GLY A 128 23.18 65.52 -11.49
C GLY A 128 22.46 64.18 -11.44
N HIS A 129 21.47 63.93 -12.31
CA HIS A 129 20.77 62.64 -12.40
C HIS A 129 21.71 61.46 -12.66
N MET A 130 22.79 61.69 -13.44
CA MET A 130 23.75 60.66 -13.81
C MET A 130 24.88 60.46 -12.80
N THR A 131 25.14 61.41 -11.89
CA THR A 131 26.31 61.36 -10.99
C THR A 131 25.98 61.42 -9.50
N ALA A 132 24.78 61.87 -9.13
CA ALA A 132 24.39 62.02 -7.74
C ALA A 132 24.29 60.66 -7.05
N GLU A 133 24.64 60.66 -5.77
CA GLU A 133 24.53 59.52 -4.86
C GLU A 133 23.94 60.02 -3.54
N ILE A 134 23.14 59.18 -2.88
CA ILE A 134 22.58 59.46 -1.55
C ILE A 134 23.28 58.65 -0.47
N THR A 135 23.19 59.13 0.77
CA THR A 135 23.69 58.39 1.94
C THR A 135 22.80 57.18 2.22
N VAL A 136 23.42 56.04 2.55
CA VAL A 136 22.70 54.80 2.89
C VAL A 136 21.76 54.98 4.10
N ASP A 137 22.13 55.82 5.06
CA ASP A 137 21.32 56.08 6.25
C ASP A 137 20.07 56.90 5.91
N SER A 138 20.18 57.88 5.00
CA SER A 138 19.01 58.64 4.54
C SER A 138 18.03 57.77 3.75
N TYR A 139 18.52 56.82 2.95
CA TYR A 139 17.68 55.83 2.26
C TYR A 139 16.89 54.99 3.26
N LYS A 140 17.58 54.34 4.22
CA LYS A 140 16.95 53.50 5.24
C LYS A 140 15.94 54.30 6.09
N ALA A 141 16.28 55.54 6.45
CA ALA A 141 15.39 56.42 7.19
C ALA A 141 14.15 56.80 6.37
N ALA A 142 14.32 57.22 5.11
CA ALA A 142 13.22 57.62 4.24
C ALA A 142 12.21 56.49 4.04
N VAL A 143 12.66 55.26 3.79
CA VAL A 143 11.77 54.09 3.68
C VAL A 143 11.00 53.83 4.97
N ARG A 144 11.66 53.89 6.13
CA ARG A 144 11.02 53.67 7.45
C ARG A 144 10.05 54.77 7.86
N CYS A 145 10.28 56.00 7.44
CA CYS A 145 9.42 57.14 7.76
C CYS A 145 8.07 57.09 7.04
N VAL A 146 7.93 56.30 5.97
CA VAL A 146 6.65 56.13 5.29
C VAL A 146 5.73 55.25 6.16
N PRO A 147 4.58 55.78 6.64
CA PRO A 147 3.71 55.07 7.55
C PRO A 147 2.97 53.91 6.88
N GLY A 148 2.46 52.99 7.71
CA GLY A 148 1.52 51.95 7.27
C GLY A 148 2.09 50.90 6.32
N GLY A 149 3.42 50.81 6.17
CA GLY A 149 4.06 49.91 5.21
C GLY A 149 3.69 50.21 3.76
N LEU A 150 3.45 51.49 3.44
CA LEU A 150 3.10 51.98 2.10
C LEU A 150 4.33 52.16 1.18
N ALA A 151 5.53 51.83 1.65
CA ALA A 151 6.76 51.81 0.87
C ALA A 151 7.50 50.49 1.06
N CYS A 152 8.16 50.02 0.02
CA CYS A 152 8.99 48.82 0.03
C CYS A 152 10.30 49.11 -0.71
N GLY A 153 11.43 48.88 -0.05
CA GLY A 153 12.74 48.90 -0.71
C GLY A 153 12.87 47.74 -1.71
N PHE A 154 13.43 48.05 -2.88
CA PHE A 154 13.69 47.11 -3.95
C PHE A 154 15.12 47.34 -4.46
N MET A 155 15.94 46.30 -4.49
CA MET A 155 17.36 46.44 -4.82
C MET A 155 17.86 45.37 -5.80
N PRO A 156 18.62 45.73 -6.85
CA PRO A 156 19.41 44.78 -7.61
C PRO A 156 20.39 44.01 -6.70
N PHE A 157 20.44 42.69 -6.80
CA PHE A 157 21.40 41.89 -6.04
C PHE A 157 22.63 41.53 -6.86
N ASP A 158 22.52 40.55 -7.76
CA ASP A 158 23.59 40.12 -8.68
C ASP A 158 23.44 40.71 -10.09
N THR A 159 22.44 41.57 -10.30
CA THR A 159 22.24 42.34 -11.53
C THR A 159 23.03 43.66 -11.49
N HIS A 160 22.89 44.51 -12.51
CA HIS A 160 23.74 45.68 -12.74
C HIS A 160 23.77 46.65 -11.53
N ASP A 161 24.98 47.02 -11.10
CA ASP A 161 25.23 47.87 -9.92
C ASP A 161 24.47 47.38 -8.66
N GLY A 162 24.45 46.06 -8.44
CA GLY A 162 23.72 45.42 -7.34
C GLY A 162 24.54 45.16 -6.07
N LEU A 163 23.86 44.76 -5.01
CA LEU A 163 24.43 44.59 -3.68
C LEU A 163 25.50 43.49 -3.61
N ALA A 164 25.46 42.48 -4.48
CA ALA A 164 26.46 41.41 -4.52
C ALA A 164 27.88 41.93 -4.86
N THR A 165 27.98 43.10 -5.50
CA THR A 165 29.25 43.77 -5.81
C THR A 165 29.90 44.41 -4.59
N VAL A 166 29.13 44.66 -3.53
CA VAL A 166 29.67 45.06 -2.23
C VAL A 166 30.28 43.82 -1.59
N LYS A 167 31.56 43.89 -1.23
CA LYS A 167 32.24 42.82 -0.51
C LYS A 167 31.65 42.67 0.89
N HIS A 168 30.57 41.91 1.01
CA HIS A 168 29.76 41.77 2.21
C HIS A 168 30.56 41.33 3.45
N LEU A 169 31.64 40.56 3.29
CA LEU A 169 32.52 40.19 4.41
C LEU A 169 33.40 41.37 4.90
N GLU A 170 33.80 42.28 4.00
CA GLU A 170 34.57 43.48 4.34
C GLU A 170 33.66 44.61 4.87
N HIS A 171 32.42 44.66 4.39
CA HIS A 171 31.43 45.71 4.70
C HIS A 171 30.11 45.13 5.25
N TYR A 172 30.22 44.24 6.22
CA TYR A 172 29.11 43.45 6.75
C TYR A 172 27.93 44.28 7.27
N ALA A 173 28.19 45.28 8.12
CA ALA A 173 27.15 46.15 8.67
C ALA A 173 26.43 46.97 7.58
N TYR A 174 27.14 47.33 6.50
CA TYR A 174 26.55 48.05 5.37
C TYR A 174 25.55 47.15 4.61
N ALA A 175 25.97 45.93 4.27
CA ALA A 175 25.14 44.98 3.53
C ALA A 175 23.90 44.54 4.34
N ILE A 176 24.06 44.21 5.63
CA ILE A 176 22.93 43.79 6.48
C ILE A 176 21.88 44.89 6.63
N GLY A 177 22.29 46.15 6.84
CA GLY A 177 21.32 47.25 6.96
C GLY A 177 20.45 47.44 5.71
N LEU A 178 20.93 47.01 4.54
CA LEU A 178 20.17 47.04 3.29
C LEU A 178 19.23 45.83 3.14
N PHE A 179 19.62 44.65 3.65
CA PHE A 179 18.71 43.50 3.75
C PHE A 179 17.54 43.71 4.70
N GLU A 180 17.72 44.50 5.76
CA GLU A 180 16.62 44.88 6.67
C GLU A 180 15.65 45.89 6.06
N SER A 181 16.16 46.81 5.24
CA SER A 181 15.35 47.90 4.65
C SER A 181 14.71 47.55 3.31
N SER A 182 15.17 46.48 2.65
CA SER A 182 14.69 46.06 1.33
C SER A 182 14.12 44.64 1.38
N PRO A 183 12.79 44.46 1.25
CA PRO A 183 12.18 43.14 1.15
C PRO A 183 12.26 42.49 -0.24
N ILE A 184 12.56 43.27 -1.28
CA ILE A 184 12.55 42.82 -2.69
C ILE A 184 13.98 42.90 -3.26
N PHE A 185 14.43 41.83 -3.91
CA PHE A 185 15.74 41.78 -4.56
C PHE A 185 15.65 41.33 -6.02
N GLU A 186 16.35 42.02 -6.93
CA GLU A 186 16.45 41.53 -8.31
C GLU A 186 17.53 40.45 -8.42
N THR A 187 17.17 39.28 -8.93
CA THR A 187 18.13 38.25 -9.31
C THR A 187 17.63 37.44 -10.50
N ARG A 188 18.56 36.96 -11.32
CA ARG A 188 18.27 36.05 -12.45
C ARG A 188 18.93 34.68 -12.27
N ASN A 189 19.69 34.51 -11.19
CA ASN A 189 20.38 33.28 -10.84
C ASN A 189 19.45 32.36 -10.05
N GLU A 190 19.32 31.12 -10.48
CA GLU A 190 18.42 30.14 -9.86
C GLU A 190 18.84 29.74 -8.44
N GLY A 191 20.15 29.60 -8.17
CA GLY A 191 20.65 29.30 -6.83
C GLY A 191 20.35 30.43 -5.84
N LEU A 192 20.54 31.68 -6.26
CA LEU A 192 20.21 32.87 -5.46
C LEU A 192 18.70 33.06 -5.29
N TRP A 193 17.91 32.83 -6.34
CA TRP A 193 16.45 32.82 -6.24
C TRP A 193 15.98 31.85 -5.16
N ASN A 194 16.46 30.59 -5.21
CA ASN A 194 16.15 29.57 -4.21
C ASN A 194 16.62 30.00 -2.82
N ALA A 195 17.79 30.62 -2.70
CA ALA A 195 18.30 31.12 -1.41
C ALA A 195 17.42 32.25 -0.86
N PHE A 196 17.01 33.23 -1.66
CA PHE A 196 16.13 34.33 -1.20
C PHE A 196 14.78 33.84 -0.68
N VAL A 197 14.21 32.80 -1.29
CA VAL A 197 12.95 32.20 -0.82
C VAL A 197 13.14 31.18 0.31
N GLY A 198 14.37 30.93 0.76
CA GLY A 198 14.67 29.99 1.85
C GLY A 198 14.69 28.51 1.43
N ARG A 199 14.86 28.21 0.13
CA ARG A 199 14.93 26.83 -0.40
C ARG A 199 16.38 26.41 -0.66
N ARG A 200 16.80 25.30 -0.07
CA ARG A 200 18.11 24.68 -0.35
C ARG A 200 18.02 23.82 -1.61
N VAL A 201 18.97 24.00 -2.53
CA VAL A 201 19.10 23.24 -3.79
C VAL A 201 20.60 22.99 -4.07
N PRO A 202 20.97 22.01 -4.91
CA PRO A 202 22.39 21.72 -5.20
C PRO A 202 23.20 22.94 -5.65
N GLN A 203 22.57 23.91 -6.32
CA GLN A 203 23.21 25.13 -6.81
C GLN A 203 23.55 26.14 -5.71
N ASN A 204 22.96 26.05 -4.52
CA ASN A 204 23.21 26.98 -3.40
C ASN A 204 23.71 26.33 -2.12
N GLU A 205 23.88 25.00 -2.11
CA GLU A 205 24.26 24.22 -0.94
C GLU A 205 25.53 24.74 -0.25
N SER A 206 26.52 25.16 -1.03
CA SER A 206 27.80 25.67 -0.51
C SER A 206 27.72 26.99 0.25
N PHE A 207 26.67 27.79 0.04
CA PHE A 207 26.53 29.12 0.65
C PHE A 207 25.18 29.34 1.36
N PHE A 208 24.27 28.36 1.33
CA PHE A 208 22.89 28.54 1.80
C PHE A 208 22.81 29.00 3.26
N ASP A 209 23.49 28.32 4.18
CA ASP A 209 23.43 28.64 5.62
C ASP A 209 23.97 30.05 5.91
N ALA A 210 25.14 30.38 5.36
CA ALA A 210 25.73 31.69 5.51
C ALA A 210 24.85 32.80 4.91
N PHE A 211 24.20 32.54 3.77
CA PHE A 211 23.27 33.47 3.14
C PHE A 211 22.00 33.65 3.98
N GLN A 212 21.40 32.56 4.48
CA GLN A 212 20.23 32.62 5.36
C GLN A 212 20.51 33.42 6.62
N ASP A 213 21.66 33.20 7.26
CA ASP A 213 22.04 33.95 8.46
C ASP A 213 22.24 35.45 8.14
N THR A 214 22.75 35.78 6.94
CA THR A 214 22.92 37.18 6.47
C THR A 214 21.58 37.90 6.27
N VAL A 215 20.56 37.20 5.74
CA VAL A 215 19.21 37.78 5.57
C VAL A 215 18.33 37.65 6.82
N GLY A 216 18.91 37.22 7.95
CA GLY A 216 18.20 37.05 9.21
C GLY A 216 17.14 35.94 9.17
N ARG A 217 17.37 34.90 8.34
CA ARG A 217 16.46 33.76 8.09
C ARG A 217 15.04 34.17 7.69
N THR A 218 14.90 35.40 7.20
CA THR A 218 13.63 35.93 6.73
C THR A 218 13.66 35.89 5.21
N PRO A 219 12.76 35.14 4.56
CA PRO A 219 12.66 35.12 3.12
C PRO A 219 12.52 36.54 2.55
N ARG A 220 13.01 36.72 1.33
CA ARG A 220 12.90 37.96 0.55
C ARG A 220 12.26 37.62 -0.79
N LEU A 221 11.57 38.58 -1.40
CA LEU A 221 10.93 38.40 -2.69
C LEU A 221 11.96 38.60 -3.81
N PRO A 222 12.43 37.53 -4.48
CA PRO A 222 13.26 37.69 -5.66
C PRO A 222 12.38 38.13 -6.84
N VAL A 223 12.87 39.04 -7.67
CA VAL A 223 12.18 39.49 -8.89
C VAL A 223 13.18 39.62 -10.04
N SER A 224 12.66 39.76 -11.25
CA SER A 224 13.40 40.08 -12.47
C SER A 224 12.62 41.11 -13.27
N GLY A 225 13.28 42.21 -13.64
CA GLY A 225 12.65 43.36 -14.28
C GLY A 225 12.64 43.32 -15.81
N SER A 226 11.68 44.05 -16.39
CA SER A 226 11.73 44.56 -17.76
C SER A 226 12.08 46.04 -17.68
N ASP A 227 13.32 46.38 -18.02
CA ASP A 227 13.81 47.76 -18.04
C ASP A 227 13.32 48.48 -19.31
N ALA A 228 12.10 49.03 -19.22
CA ALA A 228 11.40 49.66 -20.35
C ALA A 228 11.60 51.17 -20.36
N HIS A 229 12.25 51.68 -21.41
CA HIS A 229 12.57 53.10 -21.58
C HIS A 229 11.55 53.89 -22.42
N ARG A 230 10.52 53.22 -22.96
CA ARG A 230 9.45 53.87 -23.73
C ARG A 230 8.15 53.07 -23.69
N PHE A 231 7.05 53.70 -24.06
CA PHE A 231 5.73 53.06 -24.03
C PHE A 231 5.59 51.91 -25.02
N ARG A 232 6.04 52.10 -26.27
CA ARG A 232 6.06 51.08 -27.32
C ARG A 232 7.49 50.95 -27.85
N GLY A 233 8.04 49.75 -27.74
CA GLY A 233 9.42 49.47 -28.09
C GLY A 233 9.62 49.12 -29.56
N ILE A 234 10.88 48.94 -29.94
CA ILE A 234 11.27 48.33 -31.21
C ILE A 234 11.74 46.92 -30.89
N ALA A 235 11.12 45.91 -31.52
CA ALA A 235 11.43 44.51 -31.25
C ALA A 235 12.92 44.22 -31.49
N GLY A 236 13.59 43.65 -30.48
CA GLY A 236 15.02 43.29 -30.53
C GLY A 236 16.01 44.42 -30.24
N ASP A 237 15.54 45.66 -29.96
CA ASP A 237 16.42 46.78 -29.60
C ASP A 237 16.43 47.01 -28.07
N ASN A 238 17.56 46.64 -27.45
CA ASN A 238 17.78 46.81 -26.01
C ASN A 238 17.77 48.27 -25.54
N ASN A 239 18.02 49.25 -26.41
CA ASN A 239 17.99 50.67 -26.09
C ASN A 239 16.60 51.30 -26.35
N SER A 240 15.67 50.53 -26.93
CA SER A 240 14.33 50.96 -27.31
C SER A 240 13.25 50.03 -26.78
N ARG A 241 13.40 49.53 -25.54
CA ARG A 241 12.47 48.57 -24.92
C ARG A 241 11.12 49.18 -24.57
N GLY A 242 10.06 48.45 -24.91
CA GLY A 242 8.68 48.80 -24.62
C GLY A 242 8.17 48.15 -23.33
N TYR A 243 6.99 48.56 -22.88
CA TYR A 243 6.30 47.82 -21.82
C TYR A 243 5.99 46.38 -22.25
N GLY A 244 6.37 45.41 -21.41
CA GLY A 244 6.18 43.98 -21.68
C GLY A 244 7.29 43.32 -22.51
N ASP A 245 8.39 44.03 -22.79
CA ASP A 245 9.56 43.47 -23.48
C ASP A 245 10.55 42.84 -22.49
N PHE A 246 10.65 41.50 -22.51
CA PHE A 246 11.49 40.72 -21.59
C PHE A 246 12.60 39.99 -22.36
N PRO A 247 13.73 40.66 -22.71
CA PRO A 247 14.78 40.06 -23.54
C PRO A 247 15.49 38.87 -22.90
N SER A 248 15.47 38.78 -21.56
CA SER A 248 16.04 37.66 -20.80
C SER A 248 15.11 36.44 -20.74
N GLN A 249 13.84 36.56 -21.17
CA GLN A 249 12.77 35.59 -20.93
C GLN A 249 12.56 35.23 -19.44
N ARG A 250 13.12 36.05 -18.53
CA ARG A 250 12.98 35.90 -17.07
C ARG A 250 11.87 36.82 -16.59
N THR A 251 10.63 36.50 -16.94
CA THR A 251 9.44 37.24 -16.49
C THR A 251 9.14 36.87 -15.04
N THR A 252 8.80 37.88 -14.22
CA THR A 252 8.36 37.66 -12.85
C THR A 252 6.86 37.40 -12.82
N TRP A 253 6.48 36.26 -12.25
CA TRP A 253 5.11 35.90 -11.95
C TRP A 253 4.88 36.02 -10.45
N ILE A 254 3.86 36.77 -10.06
CA ILE A 254 3.44 36.93 -8.67
C ILE A 254 2.03 36.34 -8.53
N LYS A 255 1.89 35.37 -7.63
CA LYS A 255 0.62 34.72 -7.28
C LYS A 255 -0.05 35.50 -6.15
N ALA A 256 -0.76 36.55 -6.53
CA ALA A 256 -1.55 37.40 -5.65
C ALA A 256 -2.52 38.25 -6.48
N ASP A 257 -3.48 38.89 -5.82
CA ASP A 257 -4.26 39.92 -6.49
C ASP A 257 -3.36 41.09 -6.92
N PRO A 258 -3.62 41.76 -8.06
CA PRO A 258 -2.81 42.86 -8.57
C PRO A 258 -3.02 44.15 -7.75
N THR A 259 -2.76 44.11 -6.45
CA THR A 259 -2.96 45.18 -5.47
C THR A 259 -1.73 45.35 -4.59
N TRP A 260 -1.65 46.45 -3.84
CA TRP A 260 -0.57 46.66 -2.88
C TRP A 260 -0.52 45.56 -1.81
N ARG A 261 -1.69 45.13 -1.31
CA ARG A 261 -1.79 44.05 -0.33
C ARG A 261 -1.33 42.71 -0.91
N GLY A 262 -1.64 42.43 -2.18
CA GLY A 262 -1.14 41.25 -2.87
C GLY A 262 0.38 41.22 -2.97
N LEU A 263 1.02 42.37 -3.27
CA LEU A 263 2.48 42.49 -3.24
C LEU A 263 3.04 42.27 -1.82
N GLN A 264 2.42 42.87 -0.80
CA GLN A 264 2.81 42.65 0.61
C GLN A 264 2.69 41.17 1.02
N GLN A 265 1.66 40.47 0.55
CA GLN A 265 1.50 39.04 0.79
C GLN A 265 2.58 38.22 0.07
N ALA A 266 2.90 38.56 -1.18
CA ALA A 266 4.00 37.92 -1.92
C ALA A 266 5.37 38.11 -1.24
N ILE A 267 5.59 39.25 -0.58
CA ILE A 267 6.80 39.51 0.23
C ILE A 267 6.88 38.62 1.46
N ARG A 268 5.74 38.33 2.10
CA ARG A 268 5.68 37.47 3.30
C ARG A 268 5.95 36.00 2.98
N GLU A 269 5.45 35.54 1.83
CA GLU A 269 5.50 34.12 1.43
C GLU A 269 6.07 33.93 0.01
N PRO A 270 7.30 34.40 -0.26
CA PRO A 270 7.82 34.48 -1.62
C PRO A 270 8.05 33.10 -2.25
N ALA A 271 8.30 32.07 -1.43
CA ALA A 271 8.50 30.70 -1.89
C ALA A 271 7.27 30.09 -2.60
N LYS A 272 6.07 30.48 -2.17
CA LYS A 272 4.79 30.00 -2.73
C LYS A 272 4.25 30.93 -3.82
N ARG A 273 4.74 32.17 -3.86
CA ARG A 273 4.10 33.26 -4.61
C ARG A 273 4.93 33.86 -5.72
N CYS A 274 6.24 33.60 -5.77
CA CYS A 274 7.10 34.10 -6.83
C CYS A 274 7.52 32.96 -7.77
N PHE A 275 7.59 33.25 -9.06
CA PHE A 275 8.26 32.42 -10.06
C PHE A 275 8.95 33.31 -11.10
N ILE A 276 10.17 32.97 -11.51
CA ILE A 276 10.91 33.69 -12.56
C ILE A 276 11.17 32.76 -13.74
N GLY A 277 10.50 33.04 -14.87
CA GLY A 277 10.62 32.25 -16.09
C GLY A 277 9.51 32.57 -17.09
N ALA A 278 9.35 31.74 -18.12
CA ALA A 278 8.33 31.94 -19.15
C ALA A 278 6.90 31.74 -18.61
N VAL A 279 6.61 30.57 -18.03
CA VAL A 279 5.31 30.22 -17.45
C VAL A 279 5.51 29.38 -16.18
N PRO A 280 4.77 29.64 -15.08
CA PRO A 280 4.79 28.79 -13.90
C PRO A 280 4.37 27.34 -14.19
N PRO A 281 5.03 26.32 -13.61
CA PRO A 281 4.73 24.90 -13.87
C PRO A 281 3.27 24.52 -13.65
N LYS A 282 2.64 25.08 -12.61
CA LYS A 282 1.21 24.84 -12.33
C LYS A 282 0.31 25.33 -13.46
N LEU A 283 0.58 26.51 -14.02
CA LEU A 283 -0.23 27.06 -15.11
C LEU A 283 -0.07 26.24 -16.40
N GLU A 284 1.14 25.75 -16.69
CA GLU A 284 1.36 24.81 -17.82
C GLU A 284 0.53 23.54 -17.64
N ARG A 285 0.53 22.96 -16.43
CA ARG A 285 -0.23 21.76 -16.11
C ARG A 285 -1.73 21.97 -16.27
N VAL A 286 -2.28 23.07 -15.75
CA VAL A 286 -3.70 23.42 -15.89
C VAL A 286 -4.06 23.58 -17.36
N SER A 287 -3.22 24.27 -18.13
CA SER A 287 -3.44 24.47 -19.58
C SER A 287 -3.49 23.15 -20.36
N ALA A 288 -2.66 22.18 -19.99
CA ALA A 288 -2.64 20.85 -20.59
C ALA A 288 -3.81 19.94 -20.16
N ASN A 289 -4.53 20.27 -19.08
CA ASN A 289 -5.50 19.39 -18.42
C ASN A 289 -6.83 20.07 -18.09
N LYS A 290 -7.25 21.05 -18.89
CA LYS A 290 -8.40 21.94 -18.61
C LYS A 290 -9.72 21.22 -18.28
N THR A 291 -9.94 20.01 -18.78
CA THR A 291 -11.15 19.22 -18.52
C THR A 291 -11.27 18.73 -17.07
N PHE A 292 -10.21 18.85 -16.26
CA PHE A 292 -10.17 18.39 -14.87
C PHE A 292 -10.27 19.52 -13.83
N TYR A 293 -10.50 20.77 -14.26
CA TYR A 293 -10.54 21.92 -13.36
C TYR A 293 -11.89 22.63 -13.46
N ILE A 294 -12.55 22.79 -12.32
CA ILE A 294 -13.78 23.56 -12.19
C ILE A 294 -13.39 25.03 -12.18
N ASP A 295 -13.96 25.80 -13.11
CA ASP A 295 -13.78 27.25 -13.25
C ASP A 295 -14.77 28.02 -12.39
N GLN A 296 -16.02 27.54 -12.32
CA GLN A 296 -17.10 28.25 -11.65
C GLN A 296 -18.25 27.31 -11.29
N VAL A 297 -18.89 27.60 -10.16
CA VAL A 297 -20.19 27.03 -9.79
C VAL A 297 -21.26 28.12 -9.80
N ARG A 298 -22.41 27.81 -10.41
CA ARG A 298 -23.59 28.67 -10.42
C ARG A 298 -24.78 27.92 -9.81
N LEU A 299 -25.51 28.61 -8.95
CA LEU A 299 -26.73 28.11 -8.31
C LEU A 299 -27.87 29.09 -8.59
N ALA A 300 -28.99 28.55 -9.03
CA ALA A 300 -30.16 29.34 -9.38
C ALA A 300 -31.45 28.57 -9.11
N LYS A 301 -32.55 29.30 -8.98
CA LYS A 301 -33.87 28.69 -9.07
C LYS A 301 -34.12 28.19 -10.49
N VAL A 302 -34.82 27.07 -10.59
CA VAL A 302 -35.37 26.63 -11.88
C VAL A 302 -36.36 27.67 -12.38
N GLY A 303 -36.43 27.89 -13.70
CA GLY A 303 -37.25 28.97 -14.28
C GLY A 303 -38.76 28.88 -13.97
N SER A 304 -39.26 27.71 -13.55
CA SER A 304 -40.65 27.48 -13.13
C SER A 304 -40.86 27.60 -11.61
N SER A 305 -39.88 28.07 -10.85
CA SER A 305 -39.95 28.08 -9.40
C SER A 305 -41.00 29.05 -8.87
N THR A 306 -41.82 28.59 -7.91
CA THR A 306 -42.81 29.41 -7.20
C THR A 306 -42.40 29.66 -5.74
N LEU A 307 -41.19 29.25 -5.35
CA LEU A 307 -40.71 29.35 -3.97
C LEU A 307 -40.34 30.79 -3.62
N ALA A 308 -40.85 31.30 -2.50
CA ALA A 308 -40.56 32.66 -2.04
C ALA A 308 -39.15 32.78 -1.45
N GLU A 309 -38.67 31.76 -0.73
CA GLU A 309 -37.32 31.73 -0.15
C GLU A 309 -36.24 31.73 -1.23
N SER A 310 -35.20 32.54 -1.05
CA SER A 310 -34.11 32.71 -2.02
C SER A 310 -33.10 31.58 -1.96
N TRP A 311 -32.75 31.06 -0.77
CA TRP A 311 -31.69 30.05 -0.60
C TRP A 311 -30.45 30.37 -1.42
N PHE A 312 -30.13 29.58 -2.44
CA PHE A 312 -28.92 29.71 -3.27
C PHE A 312 -29.13 30.56 -4.54
N ASP A 313 -30.29 31.16 -4.72
CA ASP A 313 -30.65 31.80 -5.99
C ASP A 313 -29.70 32.95 -6.35
N GLY A 314 -29.20 32.94 -7.58
CA GLY A 314 -28.27 33.95 -8.10
C GLY A 314 -26.82 33.82 -7.62
N CYS A 315 -26.46 32.77 -6.88
CA CYS A 315 -25.08 32.58 -6.43
C CYS A 315 -24.18 32.14 -7.59
N THR A 316 -23.08 32.85 -7.81
CA THR A 316 -22.05 32.48 -8.77
C THR A 316 -20.68 32.62 -8.11
N VAL A 317 -19.96 31.51 -7.99
CA VAL A 317 -18.67 31.46 -7.27
C VAL A 317 -17.59 30.99 -8.25
N PRO A 318 -16.63 31.86 -8.64
CA PRO A 318 -15.45 31.42 -9.37
C PRO A 318 -14.60 30.50 -8.48
N LEU A 319 -13.90 29.53 -9.06
CA LEU A 319 -13.05 28.58 -8.36
C LEU A 319 -11.67 28.55 -9.00
N ASN A 320 -10.63 28.72 -8.20
CA ASN A 320 -9.25 28.69 -8.67
C ASN A 320 -8.75 27.23 -8.83
N PRO A 321 -7.73 26.97 -9.67
CA PRO A 321 -7.28 25.61 -9.97
C PRO A 321 -6.39 24.96 -8.89
N ASP A 322 -6.10 25.65 -7.77
CA ASP A 322 -5.25 25.17 -6.67
C ASP A 322 -6.08 24.73 -5.46
N LEU A 323 -5.82 25.29 -4.27
CA LEU A 323 -6.55 25.00 -3.04
C LEU A 323 -7.60 26.09 -2.76
N VAL A 324 -8.86 25.68 -2.72
CA VAL A 324 -10.01 26.48 -2.29
C VAL A 324 -10.40 26.06 -0.87
N ALA A 325 -10.41 26.99 0.08
CA ALA A 325 -10.91 26.76 1.43
C ALA A 325 -12.29 27.40 1.63
N ILE A 326 -13.30 26.58 1.87
CA ILE A 326 -14.67 27.01 2.20
C ILE A 326 -14.79 27.11 3.72
N ILE A 327 -15.02 28.33 4.22
CA ILE A 327 -15.12 28.66 5.64
C ILE A 327 -16.47 29.32 5.97
N GLY A 328 -16.77 29.42 7.26
CA GLY A 328 -18.03 30.00 7.73
C GLY A 328 -18.47 29.40 9.07
N ASN A 329 -19.44 30.05 9.71
CA ASN A 329 -19.96 29.61 11.01
C ASN A 329 -20.71 28.28 10.93
N LYS A 330 -21.03 27.68 12.08
CA LYS A 330 -21.82 26.44 12.12
C LYS A 330 -23.20 26.69 11.50
N GLY A 331 -23.57 25.87 10.51
CA GLY A 331 -24.83 26.00 9.78
C GLY A 331 -24.89 27.14 8.76
N SER A 332 -23.75 27.70 8.33
CA SER A 332 -23.69 28.79 7.35
C SER A 332 -23.78 28.36 5.88
N GLY A 333 -23.89 27.06 5.58
CA GLY A 333 -23.98 26.56 4.20
C GLY A 333 -22.65 26.11 3.57
N LYS A 334 -21.59 25.87 4.37
CA LYS A 334 -20.31 25.35 3.85
C LYS A 334 -20.44 23.98 3.15
N SER A 335 -20.90 22.97 3.89
CA SER A 335 -21.12 21.63 3.36
C SER A 335 -22.24 21.58 2.33
N ALA A 336 -23.12 22.59 2.30
CA ALA A 336 -24.11 22.72 1.24
C ALA A 336 -23.44 22.97 -0.12
N LEU A 337 -22.43 23.85 -0.17
CA LEU A 337 -21.66 24.07 -1.39
C LEU A 337 -20.90 22.81 -1.81
N ALA A 338 -20.28 22.10 -0.85
CA ALA A 338 -19.59 20.84 -1.11
C ALA A 338 -20.53 19.75 -1.68
N ASP A 339 -21.71 19.54 -1.08
CA ASP A 339 -22.72 18.60 -1.57
C ASP A 339 -23.20 18.94 -2.98
N VAL A 340 -23.39 20.24 -3.29
CA VAL A 340 -23.78 20.72 -4.63
C VAL A 340 -22.68 20.40 -5.64
N LEU A 341 -21.43 20.76 -5.35
CA LEU A 341 -20.29 20.49 -6.22
C LEU A 341 -20.16 18.97 -6.46
N ALA A 342 -20.34 18.16 -5.41
CA ALA A 342 -20.31 16.70 -5.50
C ALA A 342 -21.47 16.14 -6.36
N LEU A 343 -22.69 16.62 -6.17
CA LEU A 343 -23.87 16.20 -6.94
C LEU A 343 -23.71 16.52 -8.42
N VAL A 344 -23.40 17.77 -8.76
CA VAL A 344 -23.29 18.22 -10.15
C VAL A 344 -22.03 17.66 -10.82
N GLY A 345 -20.97 17.42 -10.05
CA GLY A 345 -19.77 16.67 -10.45
C GLY A 345 -19.96 15.14 -10.51
N ASN A 346 -21.19 14.66 -10.28
CA ASN A 346 -21.59 13.26 -10.35
C ASN A 346 -20.81 12.31 -9.42
N SER A 347 -20.47 12.78 -8.22
CA SER A 347 -19.85 11.92 -7.20
C SER A 347 -20.84 10.89 -6.66
N GLN A 348 -20.40 9.64 -6.55
CA GLN A 348 -21.28 8.54 -6.13
C GLN A 348 -21.55 8.51 -4.61
N GLN A 349 -20.98 9.46 -3.85
CA GLN A 349 -21.05 9.53 -2.39
C GLN A 349 -22.33 10.17 -1.81
N HIS A 350 -23.41 10.22 -2.59
CA HIS A 350 -24.64 10.91 -2.22
C HIS A 350 -25.36 10.36 -0.97
N ALA A 351 -25.11 9.11 -0.59
CA ALA A 351 -25.64 8.51 0.64
C ALA A 351 -25.13 9.22 1.93
N HIS A 352 -23.99 9.92 1.84
CA HIS A 352 -23.34 10.57 2.97
C HIS A 352 -23.40 12.11 2.90
N PHE A 353 -24.21 12.66 1.99
CA PHE A 353 -24.46 14.10 1.91
C PHE A 353 -25.02 14.64 3.23
N SER A 354 -24.46 15.74 3.71
CA SER A 354 -24.79 16.30 5.03
C SER A 354 -25.94 17.32 4.97
N PHE A 355 -26.19 17.89 3.79
CA PHE A 355 -27.18 18.92 3.51
C PHE A 355 -28.23 18.47 2.50
N LEU A 356 -27.82 17.88 1.35
CA LEU A 356 -28.71 17.37 0.29
C LEU A 356 -29.30 16.00 0.62
N LYS A 357 -29.98 15.89 1.76
CA LYS A 357 -30.63 14.65 2.25
C LYS A 357 -32.09 14.86 2.64
N ALA A 358 -32.86 13.76 2.66
CA ALA A 358 -34.32 13.79 2.73
C ALA A 358 -34.89 14.45 4.01
N ASP A 359 -34.15 14.42 5.11
CA ASP A 359 -34.49 15.06 6.39
C ASP A 359 -33.98 16.51 6.50
N ARG A 360 -33.38 17.05 5.44
CA ARG A 360 -32.88 18.43 5.34
C ARG A 360 -33.33 19.09 4.04
N PHE A 361 -32.42 19.74 3.30
CA PHE A 361 -32.77 20.62 2.19
C PHE A 361 -33.38 19.89 0.99
N ARG A 362 -33.01 18.62 0.77
CA ARG A 362 -33.65 17.80 -0.26
C ARG A 362 -35.15 17.64 0.01
N GLY A 363 -35.52 17.48 1.27
CA GLY A 363 -36.90 17.21 1.69
C GLY A 363 -37.43 15.85 1.24
N LYS A 364 -38.43 15.34 1.95
CA LYS A 364 -39.00 14.01 1.68
C LYS A 364 -39.67 13.91 0.30
N ALA A 365 -40.23 15.02 -0.18
CA ALA A 365 -40.88 15.14 -1.48
C ALA A 365 -40.01 15.83 -2.54
N GLY A 366 -38.74 16.10 -2.23
CA GLY A 366 -37.86 16.90 -3.09
C GLY A 366 -37.95 18.41 -2.85
N GLU A 367 -38.82 18.91 -1.97
CA GLU A 367 -38.97 20.35 -1.68
C GLU A 367 -38.19 20.75 -0.41
N PRO A 368 -37.44 21.87 -0.40
CA PRO A 368 -37.36 22.90 -1.45
C PRO A 368 -36.36 22.61 -2.60
N ALA A 369 -35.52 21.57 -2.52
CA ALA A 369 -34.40 21.38 -3.46
C ALA A 369 -34.78 21.29 -4.95
N ARG A 370 -35.98 20.78 -5.28
CA ARG A 370 -36.49 20.62 -6.65
C ARG A 370 -36.61 21.95 -7.37
N GLN A 371 -36.72 23.03 -6.60
CA GLN A 371 -36.83 24.39 -7.07
C GLN A 371 -35.48 25.01 -7.47
N PHE A 372 -34.36 24.28 -7.29
CA PHE A 372 -33.01 24.77 -7.52
C PHE A 372 -32.21 23.85 -8.44
N GLU A 373 -31.36 24.46 -9.25
CA GLU A 373 -30.39 23.80 -10.11
C GLU A 373 -28.98 24.33 -9.83
N GLY A 374 -28.00 23.43 -9.96
CA GLY A 374 -26.59 23.75 -9.95
C GLY A 374 -25.96 23.53 -11.31
N GLU A 375 -25.04 24.40 -11.69
CA GLU A 375 -24.19 24.29 -12.87
C GLU A 375 -22.71 24.37 -12.47
N LEU A 376 -21.90 23.44 -12.96
CA LEU A 376 -20.44 23.50 -12.92
C LEU A 376 -19.92 23.81 -14.31
N ARG A 377 -19.17 24.91 -14.41
CA ARG A 377 -18.38 25.24 -15.58
C ARG A 377 -16.96 24.73 -15.40
N TRP A 378 -16.47 24.00 -16.39
CA TRP A 378 -15.10 23.52 -16.46
C TRP A 378 -14.25 24.47 -17.30
N LEU A 379 -12.92 24.50 -17.09
CA LEU A 379 -12.03 25.31 -17.94
C LEU A 379 -12.07 24.89 -19.42
N ALA A 380 -12.41 23.63 -19.70
CA ALA A 380 -12.76 23.14 -21.03
C ALA A 380 -13.77 21.98 -20.93
N GLY A 381 -14.64 21.86 -21.92
CA GLY A 381 -15.72 20.86 -21.97
C GLY A 381 -17.10 21.47 -21.73
N GLU A 382 -18.13 20.62 -21.81
CA GLU A 382 -19.51 21.04 -21.58
C GLU A 382 -19.79 21.27 -20.09
N PRO A 383 -20.55 22.32 -19.72
CA PRO A 383 -20.99 22.52 -18.34
C PRO A 383 -21.82 21.34 -17.83
N SER A 384 -21.58 20.94 -16.59
CA SER A 384 -22.38 19.91 -15.91
C SER A 384 -23.55 20.59 -15.19
N ARG A 385 -24.76 20.06 -15.33
CA ARG A 385 -25.98 20.59 -14.69
C ARG A 385 -26.74 19.49 -13.97
N GLY A 386 -27.36 19.84 -12.84
CA GLY A 386 -28.19 18.92 -12.08
C GLY A 386 -29.19 19.65 -11.17
N ASN A 387 -30.37 19.08 -11.00
CA ASN A 387 -31.34 19.56 -10.03
C ASN A 387 -30.93 19.09 -8.61
N LEU A 388 -31.08 19.94 -7.60
CA LEU A 388 -30.60 19.63 -6.25
C LEU A 388 -31.43 18.56 -5.52
N ALA A 389 -32.63 18.22 -6.03
CA ALA A 389 -33.43 17.12 -5.51
C ALA A 389 -33.01 15.74 -6.02
N ASP A 390 -32.25 15.68 -7.11
CA ASP A 390 -31.89 14.44 -7.76
C ASP A 390 -30.71 13.73 -7.07
N ASN A 391 -30.54 12.45 -7.40
CA ASN A 391 -29.30 11.73 -7.12
C ASN A 391 -28.37 11.79 -8.35
N PRO A 392 -27.05 11.71 -8.13
CA PRO A 392 -26.08 11.48 -9.21
C PRO A 392 -26.48 10.26 -10.04
N ALA A 393 -26.31 10.34 -11.36
CA ALA A 393 -26.64 9.24 -12.24
C ALA A 393 -25.54 8.16 -12.17
N ALA A 394 -25.93 6.91 -11.93
CA ALA A 394 -25.01 5.80 -11.72
C ALA A 394 -24.25 5.38 -13.00
N ASP A 395 -24.79 5.73 -14.18
CA ASP A 395 -24.22 5.47 -15.50
C ASP A 395 -23.29 6.59 -16.00
N ARG A 396 -23.24 7.73 -15.29
CA ARG A 396 -22.37 8.85 -15.63
C ARG A 396 -20.99 8.73 -14.97
N VAL A 397 -19.97 9.26 -15.64
CA VAL A 397 -18.60 9.30 -15.13
C VAL A 397 -18.53 10.23 -13.91
N GLU A 398 -17.86 9.80 -12.86
CA GLU A 398 -17.56 10.63 -11.69
C GLU A 398 -16.49 11.66 -12.05
N LEU A 399 -16.88 12.93 -12.16
CA LEU A 399 -15.98 14.04 -12.51
C LEU A 399 -15.36 14.70 -11.29
N VAL A 400 -15.90 14.46 -10.09
CA VAL A 400 -15.43 15.02 -8.82
C VAL A 400 -15.37 13.92 -7.78
N ARG A 401 -14.24 13.82 -7.06
CA ARG A 401 -14.11 12.90 -5.92
C ARG A 401 -14.54 13.64 -4.65
N TYR A 402 -15.62 13.22 -4.01
CA TYR A 402 -16.06 13.81 -2.75
C TYR A 402 -15.75 12.90 -1.56
N VAL A 403 -15.19 13.46 -0.49
CA VAL A 403 -14.97 12.81 0.80
C VAL A 403 -15.82 13.52 1.85
N PRO A 404 -17.09 13.09 2.04
CA PRO A 404 -17.97 13.67 3.06
C PRO A 404 -17.50 13.36 4.48
N GLN A 405 -17.74 14.31 5.41
CA GLN A 405 -17.42 14.21 6.84
C GLN A 405 -17.90 12.88 7.44
N GLY A 406 -19.20 12.58 7.32
CA GLY A 406 -19.79 11.40 7.96
C GLY A 406 -19.27 10.06 7.41
N ARG A 407 -18.87 10.00 6.13
CA ARG A 407 -18.22 8.81 5.56
C ARG A 407 -16.80 8.65 6.12
N PHE A 408 -16.06 9.76 6.20
CA PHE A 408 -14.69 9.77 6.70
C PHE A 408 -14.64 9.33 8.17
N GLU A 409 -15.52 9.85 9.02
CA GLU A 409 -15.67 9.45 10.42
C GLU A 409 -16.05 7.97 10.56
N ALA A 410 -17.00 7.48 9.75
CA ALA A 410 -17.42 6.08 9.79
C ALA A 410 -16.27 5.12 9.47
N LEU A 411 -15.44 5.45 8.47
CA LEU A 411 -14.25 4.68 8.12
C LEU A 411 -13.20 4.69 9.25
N CYS A 412 -12.98 5.85 9.88
CA CYS A 412 -11.97 6.00 10.93
C CYS A 412 -12.38 5.38 12.27
N ASN A 413 -13.69 5.31 12.57
CA ASN A 413 -14.21 4.82 13.86
C ASN A 413 -14.59 3.33 13.89
N GLU A 414 -14.53 2.62 12.76
CA GLU A 414 -14.99 1.22 12.64
C GLU A 414 -14.31 0.22 13.61
N HIS A 415 -13.03 0.45 13.96
CA HIS A 415 -12.26 -0.39 14.89
C HIS A 415 -12.97 -0.58 16.24
N VAL A 416 -13.70 0.42 16.75
CA VAL A 416 -14.41 0.32 18.04
C VAL A 416 -15.40 -0.85 18.08
N THR A 417 -15.81 -1.36 16.92
CA THR A 417 -16.72 -2.52 16.76
C THR A 417 -16.03 -3.85 16.46
N GLY A 418 -14.69 -3.90 16.41
CA GLY A 418 -13.90 -5.12 16.20
C GLY A 418 -13.80 -5.61 14.75
N ARG A 419 -14.18 -4.78 13.75
CA ARG A 419 -14.08 -5.11 12.32
C ARG A 419 -13.54 -3.90 11.55
N SER A 420 -12.35 -4.00 10.94
CA SER A 420 -11.70 -2.93 10.14
C SER A 420 -11.93 -3.10 8.62
N VAL A 421 -13.00 -3.79 8.23
CA VAL A 421 -13.15 -4.32 6.86
C VAL A 421 -13.36 -3.22 5.83
N ASN A 422 -14.14 -2.18 6.11
CA ASN A 422 -14.41 -1.14 5.12
C ASN A 422 -13.19 -0.23 4.89
N PHE A 423 -12.44 0.07 5.95
CA PHE A 423 -11.19 0.83 5.86
C PHE A 423 -10.14 0.09 5.03
N GLU A 424 -9.90 -1.20 5.32
CA GLU A 424 -8.96 -2.02 4.55
C GLU A 424 -9.38 -2.15 3.07
N ARG A 425 -10.68 -2.32 2.80
CA ARG A 425 -11.19 -2.39 1.44
C ARG A 425 -10.93 -1.10 0.66
N GLU A 426 -11.15 0.06 1.29
CA GLU A 426 -10.87 1.35 0.66
C GLU A 426 -9.36 1.48 0.36
N LEU A 427 -8.50 1.14 1.31
CA LEU A 427 -7.05 1.14 1.13
C LEU A 427 -6.63 0.21 -0.03
N ARG A 428 -7.13 -1.03 -0.07
CA ARG A 428 -6.88 -1.99 -1.18
C ARG A 428 -7.37 -1.45 -2.53
N SER A 429 -8.51 -0.75 -2.56
CA SER A 429 -9.02 -0.15 -3.81
C SER A 429 -8.10 0.94 -4.36
N VAL A 430 -7.52 1.76 -3.47
CA VAL A 430 -6.56 2.80 -3.86
C VAL A 430 -5.27 2.15 -4.32
N ILE A 431 -4.79 1.11 -3.64
CA ILE A 431 -3.57 0.36 -4.01
C ILE A 431 -3.74 -0.31 -5.37
N PHE A 432 -4.86 -1.00 -5.61
CA PHE A 432 -5.15 -1.63 -6.89
C PHE A 432 -5.12 -0.66 -8.07
N SER A 433 -5.56 0.59 -7.86
CA SER A 433 -5.50 1.63 -8.90
C SER A 433 -4.08 2.01 -9.34
N HIS A 434 -3.05 1.69 -8.52
CA HIS A 434 -1.63 1.97 -8.79
C HIS A 434 -0.91 0.84 -9.50
N ILE A 435 -1.46 -0.36 -9.46
CA ILE A 435 -0.88 -1.52 -10.13
C ILE A 435 -1.01 -1.31 -11.64
N PRO A 436 0.09 -1.35 -12.42
CA PRO A 436 0.06 -1.23 -13.87
C PRO A 436 -0.93 -2.22 -14.49
N SER A 437 -1.58 -1.84 -15.60
CA SER A 437 -2.59 -2.71 -16.23
C SER A 437 -2.01 -4.06 -16.70
N GLU A 438 -0.72 -4.07 -17.04
CA GLU A 438 0.05 -5.29 -17.38
C GLU A 438 0.17 -6.26 -16.21
N ASP A 439 0.27 -5.75 -14.97
CA ASP A 439 0.41 -6.56 -13.76
C ASP A 439 -0.95 -6.97 -13.15
N ARG A 440 -2.08 -6.46 -13.67
CA ARG A 440 -3.42 -6.76 -13.14
C ARG A 440 -3.96 -8.13 -13.54
N LEU A 441 -3.35 -8.83 -14.49
CA LEU A 441 -3.77 -10.17 -14.94
C LEU A 441 -5.28 -10.25 -15.28
N GLY A 442 -5.87 -9.17 -15.80
CA GLY A 442 -7.31 -9.08 -16.10
C GLY A 442 -8.24 -8.94 -14.88
N ALA A 443 -7.71 -8.84 -13.67
CA ALA A 443 -8.50 -8.61 -12.45
C ALA A 443 -9.18 -7.24 -12.47
N LEU A 444 -10.36 -7.15 -11.84
CA LEU A 444 -11.14 -5.91 -11.70
C LEU A 444 -10.99 -5.25 -10.32
N ASP A 445 -10.49 -6.01 -9.34
CA ASP A 445 -10.24 -5.55 -7.98
C ASP A 445 -9.03 -6.27 -7.39
N PHE A 446 -8.61 -5.82 -6.20
CA PHE A 446 -7.42 -6.32 -5.52
C PHE A 446 -7.55 -7.78 -5.08
N ASP A 447 -8.75 -8.21 -4.67
CA ASP A 447 -8.98 -9.56 -4.16
C ASP A 447 -8.95 -10.59 -5.32
N GLN A 448 -9.48 -10.23 -6.49
CA GLN A 448 -9.35 -11.01 -7.73
C GLN A 448 -7.90 -11.13 -8.17
N LEU A 449 -7.11 -10.06 -8.04
CA LEU A 449 -5.68 -10.08 -8.39
C LEU A 449 -4.90 -11.07 -7.50
N ILE A 450 -5.12 -11.00 -6.18
CA ILE A 450 -4.52 -11.97 -5.24
C ILE A 450 -4.94 -13.39 -5.59
N ALA A 451 -6.24 -13.62 -5.84
CA ALA A 451 -6.73 -14.95 -6.17
C ALA A 451 -6.10 -15.50 -7.46
N ALA A 452 -5.95 -14.66 -8.49
CA ALA A 452 -5.33 -15.05 -9.76
C ALA A 452 -3.84 -15.38 -9.61
N GLN A 453 -3.07 -14.55 -8.90
CA GLN A 453 -1.63 -14.78 -8.67
C GLN A 453 -1.38 -16.02 -7.79
N GLU A 454 -2.21 -16.25 -6.79
CA GLU A 454 -2.02 -17.34 -5.83
C GLU A 454 -2.62 -18.68 -6.26
N ALA A 455 -3.36 -18.74 -7.37
CA ALA A 455 -4.10 -19.93 -7.77
C ALA A 455 -3.20 -21.18 -7.83
N MET A 456 -2.06 -21.09 -8.51
CA MET A 456 -1.09 -22.19 -8.59
C MET A 456 -0.48 -22.54 -7.23
N LEU A 457 -0.18 -21.53 -6.40
CA LEU A 457 0.38 -21.75 -5.07
C LEU A 457 -0.61 -22.44 -4.13
N ARG A 458 -1.91 -22.13 -4.22
CA ARG A 458 -2.97 -22.82 -3.47
C ARG A 458 -3.08 -24.28 -3.88
N VAL A 459 -3.05 -24.57 -5.18
CA VAL A 459 -3.07 -25.95 -5.69
C VAL A 459 -1.87 -26.74 -5.15
N ARG A 460 -0.65 -26.17 -5.25
CA ARG A 460 0.57 -26.80 -4.71
C ARG A 460 0.47 -27.04 -3.20
N LEU A 461 -0.03 -26.06 -2.46
CA LEU A 461 -0.16 -26.12 -1.01
C LEU A 461 -1.18 -27.19 -0.58
N ASP A 462 -2.32 -27.29 -1.27
CA ASP A 462 -3.32 -28.33 -1.04
C ASP A 462 -2.79 -29.74 -1.36
N GLU A 463 -2.00 -29.89 -2.42
CA GLU A 463 -1.35 -31.16 -2.76
C GLU A 463 -0.32 -31.58 -1.71
N THR A 464 0.57 -30.67 -1.29
CA THR A 464 1.56 -30.97 -0.25
C THR A 464 0.89 -31.30 1.09
N ARG A 465 -0.20 -30.60 1.46
CA ARG A 465 -1.00 -30.92 2.66
C ARG A 465 -1.65 -32.31 2.57
N LYS A 466 -2.17 -32.71 1.41
CA LYS A 466 -2.71 -34.07 1.20
C LYS A 466 -1.64 -35.15 1.37
N ASN A 467 -0.43 -34.91 0.85
CA ASN A 467 0.70 -35.82 1.01
C ASN A 467 1.13 -35.93 2.48
N LEU A 468 1.22 -34.79 3.18
CA LEU A 468 1.50 -34.73 4.61
C LEU A 468 0.48 -35.53 5.43
N ALA A 469 -0.82 -35.36 5.15
CA ALA A 469 -1.89 -36.10 5.83
C ALA A 469 -1.80 -37.61 5.62
N SER A 470 -1.28 -38.07 4.48
CA SER A 470 -0.99 -39.48 4.26
C SER A 470 0.17 -39.98 5.12
N VAL A 471 1.23 -39.18 5.28
CA VAL A 471 2.38 -39.50 6.15
C VAL A 471 1.96 -39.49 7.62
N ASN A 472 1.16 -38.51 8.06
CA ASN A 472 0.65 -38.40 9.42
C ASN A 472 -0.24 -39.59 9.80
N ARG A 473 -1.10 -40.08 8.89
CA ARG A 473 -1.85 -41.33 9.09
C ARG A 473 -0.95 -42.55 9.24
N ALA A 474 0.14 -42.63 8.46
CA ALA A 474 1.11 -43.71 8.60
C ALA A 474 1.86 -43.64 9.93
N ILE A 475 2.27 -42.45 10.38
CA ILE A 475 2.90 -42.21 11.69
C ILE A 475 1.97 -42.67 12.81
N ALA A 476 0.72 -42.18 12.83
CA ALA A 476 -0.27 -42.56 13.84
C ALA A 476 -0.51 -44.09 13.87
N SER A 477 -0.57 -44.74 12.71
CA SER A 477 -0.73 -46.19 12.61
C SER A 477 0.50 -46.97 13.09
N ILE A 478 1.72 -46.47 12.86
CA ILE A 478 2.94 -47.10 13.37
C ILE A 478 3.03 -46.96 14.88
N GLU A 479 2.72 -45.78 15.42
CA GLU A 479 2.72 -45.53 16.86
C GLU A 479 1.71 -46.41 17.61
N ASP A 480 0.51 -46.60 17.05
CA ASP A 480 -0.50 -47.53 17.58
C ASP A 480 -0.02 -48.99 17.57
N GLN A 481 0.65 -49.43 16.49
CA GLN A 481 1.22 -50.78 16.40
C GLN A 481 2.38 -51.01 17.39
N LEU A 482 3.13 -49.96 17.74
CA LEU A 482 4.20 -50.00 18.73
C LEU A 482 3.68 -50.02 20.18
N HIS A 483 2.37 -50.02 20.39
CA HIS A 483 1.80 -50.11 21.72
C HIS A 483 2.30 -51.37 22.48
N PRO A 484 2.76 -51.25 23.75
CA PRO A 484 3.38 -52.38 24.46
C PRO A 484 2.48 -53.61 24.60
N ALA A 485 1.16 -53.42 24.66
CA ALA A 485 0.19 -54.50 24.73
C ALA A 485 0.17 -55.34 23.44
N THR A 486 0.42 -54.74 22.28
CA THR A 486 0.45 -55.41 20.97
C THR A 486 1.59 -56.42 20.93
N ARG A 487 2.81 -55.99 21.30
CA ARG A 487 3.97 -56.89 21.41
C ARG A 487 3.73 -58.00 22.44
N ARG A 488 3.29 -57.65 23.64
CA ARG A 488 2.99 -58.63 24.71
C ARG A 488 1.98 -59.69 24.27
N ASN A 489 0.94 -59.29 23.54
CA ASN A 489 -0.07 -60.21 23.01
C ASN A 489 0.54 -61.18 21.99
N VAL A 490 1.35 -60.68 21.04
CA VAL A 490 2.04 -61.54 20.06
C VAL A 490 3.01 -62.51 20.75
N GLU A 491 3.78 -62.05 21.74
CA GLU A 491 4.69 -62.90 22.53
C GLU A 491 3.93 -63.98 23.31
N GLU A 492 2.80 -63.64 23.93
CA GLU A 492 1.94 -64.58 24.65
C GLU A 492 1.32 -65.63 23.70
N GLN A 493 0.90 -65.21 22.51
CA GLN A 493 0.39 -66.15 21.49
C GLN A 493 1.49 -67.10 21.00
N ILE A 494 2.72 -66.62 20.81
CA ILE A 494 3.88 -67.47 20.48
C ILE A 494 4.15 -68.47 21.61
N HIS A 495 4.07 -68.03 22.86
CA HIS A 495 4.24 -68.89 24.03
C HIS A 495 3.15 -69.98 24.08
N LEU A 496 1.88 -69.61 23.87
CA LEU A 496 0.76 -70.56 23.79
C LEU A 496 0.94 -71.58 22.68
N LYS A 497 1.35 -71.15 21.46
CA LYS A 497 1.60 -72.05 20.32
C LYS A 497 2.77 -72.99 20.60
N SER A 498 3.80 -72.51 21.30
CA SER A 498 4.95 -73.32 21.70
C SER A 498 4.56 -74.37 22.75
N ALA A 499 3.70 -74.01 23.71
CA ALA A 499 3.14 -74.96 24.68
C ALA A 499 2.23 -76.00 23.99
N GLN A 500 1.40 -75.61 23.02
CA GLN A 500 0.59 -76.53 22.22
C GLN A 500 1.44 -77.56 21.46
N LEU A 501 2.56 -77.14 20.87
CA LEU A 501 3.51 -78.05 20.24
C LEU A 501 4.17 -79.01 21.23
N ALA A 502 4.54 -78.52 22.43
CA ALA A 502 5.13 -79.35 23.48
C ALA A 502 4.14 -80.41 24.00
N GLU A 503 2.88 -80.04 24.23
CA GLU A 503 1.82 -80.99 24.61
C GLU A 503 1.51 -81.99 23.50
N LEU A 504 1.51 -81.54 22.24
CA LEU A 504 1.31 -82.44 21.09
C LEU A 504 2.44 -83.48 20.99
N ASP A 505 3.68 -83.13 21.31
CA ASP A 505 4.83 -84.05 21.28
C ASP A 505 4.73 -85.15 22.37
N LEU A 506 4.04 -84.89 23.49
CA LEU A 506 3.75 -85.90 24.52
C LEU A 506 2.76 -86.98 24.04
N VAL A 507 1.87 -86.65 23.09
CA VAL A 507 0.86 -87.57 22.52
C VAL A 507 1.35 -88.19 21.20
N LYS A 508 2.65 -88.09 20.92
CA LYS A 508 3.26 -88.68 19.74
C LYS A 508 3.06 -90.21 19.73
N PRO A 509 2.48 -90.79 18.67
CA PRO A 509 2.23 -92.23 18.61
C PRO A 509 3.52 -93.04 18.80
N GLU A 510 3.50 -94.04 19.69
CA GLU A 510 4.65 -94.92 19.93
C GLU A 510 4.93 -95.80 18.70
N PRO A 511 6.21 -95.99 18.31
CA PRO A 511 6.58 -96.73 17.11
C PRO A 511 6.21 -98.21 17.22
N VAL A 512 5.32 -98.67 16.34
CA VAL A 512 4.97 -100.09 16.18
C VAL A 512 5.96 -100.74 15.20
N PRO A 513 6.66 -101.83 15.56
CA PRO A 513 7.60 -102.51 14.65
C PRO A 513 6.86 -103.12 13.45
N ALA A 514 7.51 -103.08 12.28
CA ALA A 514 6.96 -103.70 11.07
C ALA A 514 6.79 -105.22 11.27
N PRO A 515 5.65 -105.82 10.90
CA PRO A 515 5.37 -107.23 11.18
C PRO A 515 6.33 -108.18 10.44
N ALA A 516 6.86 -109.20 11.15
CA ALA A 516 7.88 -110.13 10.65
C ALA A 516 7.36 -111.53 10.25
N GLU A 517 6.05 -111.77 10.28
CA GLU A 517 5.48 -113.09 9.94
C GLU A 517 5.40 -113.33 8.43
N THR A 518 5.66 -114.58 8.02
CA THR A 518 5.62 -115.09 6.65
C THR A 518 4.27 -114.81 5.99
N GLN A 519 4.28 -113.95 4.97
CA GLN A 519 3.10 -113.40 4.33
C GLN A 519 2.42 -114.42 3.41
N SER A 520 1.09 -114.39 3.32
CA SER A 520 0.41 -115.04 2.18
C SER A 520 0.56 -114.17 0.92
N PRO A 521 0.58 -114.75 -0.30
CA PRO A 521 0.77 -113.99 -1.55
C PRO A 521 -0.26 -112.86 -1.75
N ALA A 522 -1.47 -113.01 -1.22
CA ALA A 522 -2.51 -111.99 -1.28
C ALA A 522 -2.26 -110.80 -0.33
N GLN A 523 -1.56 -111.02 0.79
CA GLN A 523 -1.25 -109.99 1.78
C GLN A 523 0.01 -109.21 1.41
N GLU A 524 0.99 -109.86 0.79
CA GLU A 524 2.18 -109.22 0.23
C GLU A 524 1.79 -108.24 -0.90
N ALA A 525 0.81 -108.63 -1.73
CA ALA A 525 0.20 -107.75 -2.73
C ALA A 525 -0.56 -106.56 -2.11
N ALA A 526 -1.32 -106.75 -1.02
CA ALA A 526 -2.06 -105.69 -0.35
C ALA A 526 -1.13 -104.67 0.36
N ALA A 527 -0.09 -105.15 1.04
CA ALA A 527 0.91 -104.30 1.69
C ALA A 527 1.76 -103.51 0.67
N ALA A 528 2.15 -104.14 -0.45
CA ALA A 528 2.83 -103.46 -1.56
C ALA A 528 1.95 -102.37 -2.18
N THR A 529 0.65 -102.64 -2.37
CA THR A 529 -0.32 -101.66 -2.86
C THR A 529 -0.47 -100.47 -1.91
N LEU A 530 -0.47 -100.70 -0.59
CA LEU A 530 -0.55 -99.62 0.41
C LEU A 530 0.73 -98.77 0.47
N ALA A 531 1.91 -99.39 0.31
CA ALA A 531 3.18 -98.67 0.22
C ALA A 531 3.27 -97.84 -1.07
N GLU A 532 2.80 -98.38 -2.20
CA GLU A 532 2.69 -97.67 -3.48
C GLU A 532 1.77 -96.45 -3.37
N ILE A 533 0.57 -96.62 -2.78
CA ILE A 533 -0.38 -95.52 -2.54
C ILE A 533 0.22 -94.46 -1.60
N ALA A 534 0.97 -94.87 -0.57
CA ALA A 534 1.60 -93.93 0.36
C ALA A 534 2.70 -93.11 -0.34
N ALA A 535 3.60 -93.75 -1.09
CA ALA A 535 4.66 -93.06 -1.84
C ALA A 535 4.08 -92.14 -2.93
N GLU A 536 2.99 -92.55 -3.58
CA GLU A 536 2.32 -91.71 -4.57
C GLU A 536 1.62 -90.51 -3.95
N ASN A 537 0.94 -90.67 -2.81
CA ASN A 537 0.35 -89.54 -2.10
C ASN A 537 1.40 -88.55 -1.60
N GLU A 538 2.55 -89.04 -1.13
CA GLU A 538 3.66 -88.18 -0.70
C GLU A 538 4.24 -87.37 -1.88
N ARG A 539 4.37 -87.98 -3.06
CA ARG A 539 4.71 -87.26 -4.30
C ARG A 539 3.65 -86.22 -4.67
N LEU A 540 2.38 -86.59 -4.61
CA LEU A 540 1.26 -85.68 -4.89
C LEU A 540 1.14 -84.55 -3.86
N ASP A 541 1.54 -84.76 -2.61
CA ASP A 541 1.61 -83.73 -1.56
C ASP A 541 2.74 -82.75 -1.82
N ALA A 542 3.92 -83.23 -2.21
CA ALA A 542 5.03 -82.37 -2.63
C ALA A 542 4.65 -81.54 -3.88
N GLU A 543 4.02 -82.16 -4.88
CA GLU A 543 3.54 -81.47 -6.09
C GLU A 543 2.45 -80.43 -5.75
N ALA A 544 1.49 -80.78 -4.90
CA ALA A 544 0.43 -79.88 -4.47
C ALA A 544 0.96 -78.65 -3.70
N ARG A 545 2.00 -78.82 -2.86
CA ARG A 545 2.68 -77.70 -2.17
C ARG A 545 3.31 -76.74 -3.17
N THR A 546 4.06 -77.25 -4.14
CA THR A 546 4.67 -76.43 -5.20
C THR A 546 3.63 -75.73 -6.07
N ILE A 547 2.50 -76.39 -6.37
CA ILE A 547 1.39 -75.77 -7.10
C ILE A 547 0.76 -74.63 -6.29
N ALA A 548 0.55 -74.82 -4.99
CA ALA A 548 -0.01 -73.79 -4.11
C ALA A 548 0.91 -72.55 -4.03
N GLU A 549 2.22 -72.75 -3.87
CA GLU A 549 3.22 -71.66 -3.90
C GLU A 549 3.18 -70.88 -5.21
N ASN A 550 3.16 -71.58 -6.35
CA ASN A 550 3.08 -70.97 -7.67
C ASN A 550 1.74 -70.26 -7.92
N ALA A 551 0.64 -70.77 -7.34
CA ALA A 551 -0.68 -70.13 -7.44
C ALA A 551 -0.73 -68.81 -6.65
N VAL A 552 -0.13 -68.77 -5.46
CA VAL A 552 0.04 -67.54 -4.68
C VAL A 552 0.90 -66.53 -5.45
N ALA A 553 2.01 -66.96 -6.05
CA ALA A 553 2.85 -66.11 -6.88
C ALA A 553 2.11 -65.56 -8.10
N ALA A 554 1.30 -66.38 -8.79
CA ALA A 554 0.47 -65.94 -9.91
C ALA A 554 -0.59 -64.92 -9.47
N ALA A 555 -1.28 -65.15 -8.35
CA ALA A 555 -2.24 -64.20 -7.79
C ALA A 555 -1.59 -62.86 -7.40
N ALA A 556 -0.39 -62.90 -6.80
CA ALA A 556 0.39 -61.71 -6.45
C ALA A 556 0.78 -60.90 -7.70
N ARG A 557 1.20 -61.56 -8.79
CA ARG A 557 1.50 -60.91 -10.09
C ARG A 557 0.27 -60.20 -10.67
N ARG A 558 -0.89 -60.86 -10.67
CA ARG A 558 -2.15 -60.25 -11.15
C ARG A 558 -2.57 -59.05 -10.31
N LYS A 559 -2.44 -59.15 -8.98
CA LYS A 559 -2.69 -58.03 -8.06
C LYS A 559 -1.74 -56.86 -8.35
N ALA A 560 -0.45 -57.14 -8.59
CA ALA A 560 0.52 -56.11 -8.96
C ALA A 560 0.15 -55.41 -10.27
N VAL A 561 -0.23 -56.15 -11.32
CA VAL A 561 -0.68 -55.55 -12.59
C VAL A 561 -1.91 -54.66 -12.37
N ARG A 562 -2.90 -55.12 -11.60
CA ARG A 562 -4.09 -54.32 -11.27
C ARG A 562 -3.75 -53.02 -10.56
N ASN A 563 -2.92 -53.10 -9.51
CA ASN A 563 -2.47 -51.94 -8.75
C ASN A 563 -1.73 -50.93 -9.66
N ILE A 564 -0.88 -51.42 -10.57
CA ILE A 564 -0.15 -50.57 -11.53
C ILE A 564 -1.16 -49.89 -12.48
N ARG A 565 -2.10 -50.64 -13.06
CA ARG A 565 -3.13 -50.08 -13.95
C ARG A 565 -3.99 -49.02 -13.28
N GLU A 566 -4.45 -49.27 -12.06
CA GLU A 566 -5.22 -48.29 -11.27
C GLU A 566 -4.40 -47.01 -11.01
N ARG A 567 -3.10 -47.16 -10.69
CA ARG A 567 -2.21 -46.02 -10.49
C ARG A 567 -1.96 -45.23 -11.78
N LEU A 568 -1.77 -45.91 -12.90
CA LEU A 568 -1.60 -45.29 -14.22
C LEU A 568 -2.88 -44.60 -14.72
N ALA A 569 -4.05 -45.16 -14.40
CA ALA A 569 -5.34 -44.52 -14.69
C ALA A 569 -5.51 -43.21 -13.89
N LEU A 570 -5.14 -43.22 -12.62
CA LEU A 570 -5.12 -42.00 -11.79
C LEU A 570 -4.17 -40.94 -12.38
N LEU A 571 -2.95 -41.35 -12.76
CA LEU A 571 -1.96 -40.46 -13.36
C LEU A 571 -2.45 -39.86 -14.69
N ARG A 572 -3.11 -40.67 -15.55
CA ARG A 572 -3.73 -40.17 -16.78
C ARG A 572 -4.78 -39.09 -16.48
N SER A 573 -5.61 -39.30 -15.47
CA SER A 573 -6.60 -38.29 -15.05
C SER A 573 -5.95 -37.00 -14.55
N GLN A 574 -4.86 -37.11 -13.78
CA GLN A 574 -4.11 -35.95 -13.26
C GLN A 574 -3.46 -35.16 -14.40
N VAL A 575 -2.81 -35.84 -15.35
CA VAL A 575 -2.23 -35.20 -16.54
C VAL A 575 -3.32 -34.50 -17.36
N GLY A 576 -4.48 -35.13 -17.55
CA GLY A 576 -5.61 -34.52 -18.25
C GLY A 576 -6.13 -33.25 -17.57
N SER A 577 -6.27 -33.25 -16.24
CA SER A 577 -6.66 -32.05 -15.48
C SER A 577 -5.64 -30.94 -15.63
N ALA A 578 -4.35 -31.25 -15.46
CA ALA A 578 -3.27 -30.27 -15.60
C ALA A 578 -3.21 -29.66 -17.01
N MET A 579 -3.43 -30.45 -18.07
CA MET A 579 -3.51 -29.94 -19.45
C MET A 579 -4.72 -29.05 -19.69
N SER A 580 -5.88 -29.39 -19.11
CA SER A 580 -7.06 -28.53 -19.17
C SER A 580 -6.84 -27.20 -18.46
N GLU A 581 -6.12 -27.19 -17.34
CA GLU A 581 -5.85 -25.97 -16.54
C GLU A 581 -4.93 -24.99 -17.28
N ILE A 582 -3.94 -25.48 -18.05
CA ILE A 582 -3.05 -24.61 -18.85
C ILE A 582 -3.55 -24.35 -20.27
N GLY A 583 -4.73 -24.86 -20.64
CA GLY A 583 -5.22 -24.85 -22.02
C GLY A 583 -5.47 -23.44 -22.59
N ASP A 584 -5.85 -22.47 -21.75
CA ASP A 584 -5.97 -21.06 -22.14
C ASP A 584 -4.59 -20.44 -22.43
N ASP A 585 -3.59 -20.71 -21.59
CA ASP A 585 -2.22 -20.22 -21.77
C ASP A 585 -1.56 -20.82 -23.01
N LEU A 586 -1.76 -22.12 -23.25
CA LEU A 586 -1.29 -22.78 -24.47
C LEU A 586 -1.88 -22.15 -25.73
N ARG A 587 -3.18 -21.80 -25.71
CA ARG A 587 -3.83 -21.07 -26.81
C ARG A 587 -3.27 -19.67 -26.98
N LEU A 588 -2.95 -18.97 -25.90
CA LEU A 588 -2.34 -17.64 -25.94
C LEU A 588 -0.92 -17.67 -26.54
N LEU A 589 -0.23 -18.80 -26.43
CA LEU A 589 1.10 -19.05 -26.99
C LEU A 589 1.07 -19.73 -28.38
N ASP A 590 -0.10 -19.96 -28.98
CA ASP A 590 -0.28 -20.72 -30.22
C ASP A 590 0.32 -22.14 -30.19
N LEU A 591 0.31 -22.80 -29.02
CA LEU A 591 0.82 -24.16 -28.83
C LEU A 591 -0.32 -25.16 -28.63
N THR A 592 -0.17 -26.37 -29.21
CA THR A 592 -1.06 -27.50 -28.96
C THR A 592 -0.57 -28.32 -27.75
N GLU A 593 -1.47 -28.96 -27.00
CA GLU A 593 -1.13 -29.83 -25.87
C GLU A 593 -0.01 -30.84 -26.22
N ALA A 594 -0.14 -31.52 -27.36
CA ALA A 594 0.82 -32.52 -27.83
C ALA A 594 2.21 -31.94 -28.19
N ALA A 595 2.33 -30.63 -28.41
CA ALA A 595 3.61 -29.97 -28.66
C ALA A 595 4.39 -29.70 -27.36
N VAL A 596 3.71 -29.67 -26.22
CA VAL A 596 4.31 -29.40 -24.90
C VAL A 596 4.52 -30.68 -24.11
N LEU A 597 3.58 -31.62 -24.18
CA LEU A 597 3.66 -32.88 -23.44
C LEU A 597 3.10 -34.05 -24.25
N LEU A 598 3.92 -35.09 -24.44
CA LEU A 598 3.49 -36.39 -24.94
C LEU A 598 3.49 -37.40 -23.79
N PHE A 599 2.29 -37.82 -23.35
CA PHE A 599 2.11 -38.83 -22.31
C PHE A 599 1.43 -40.08 -22.87
N GLU A 600 2.19 -41.17 -22.99
CA GLU A 600 1.73 -42.44 -23.56
C GLU A 600 1.82 -43.56 -22.52
N ILE A 601 0.75 -44.34 -22.36
CA ILE A 601 0.72 -45.53 -21.49
C ILE A 601 0.77 -46.78 -22.36
N ARG A 602 1.83 -47.58 -22.20
CA ARG A 602 2.02 -48.88 -22.85
C ARG A 602 1.35 -50.01 -22.07
N ASP A 603 0.01 -50.09 -22.16
CA ASP A 603 -0.78 -51.13 -21.47
C ASP A 603 -0.59 -52.53 -22.06
N ASP A 604 -0.05 -52.64 -23.27
CA ASP A 604 0.27 -53.90 -23.95
C ASP A 604 1.21 -54.79 -23.13
N GLN A 605 2.23 -54.20 -22.49
CA GLN A 605 3.18 -54.92 -21.64
C GLN A 605 2.52 -55.45 -20.36
N LEU A 606 1.59 -54.68 -19.79
CA LEU A 606 0.83 -55.06 -18.60
C LEU A 606 -0.21 -56.14 -18.92
N ALA A 607 -0.86 -56.04 -20.08
CA ALA A 607 -1.78 -57.05 -20.58
C ALA A 607 -1.06 -58.40 -20.77
N ALA A 608 0.09 -58.42 -21.44
CA ALA A 608 0.87 -59.64 -21.65
C ALA A 608 1.31 -60.31 -20.32
N ALA A 609 1.68 -59.51 -19.32
CA ALA A 609 2.04 -60.01 -17.99
C ALA A 609 0.84 -60.60 -17.22
N ASP A 610 -0.33 -59.96 -17.29
CA ASP A 610 -1.58 -60.47 -16.68
C ASP A 610 -2.03 -61.75 -17.38
N ASP A 611 -2.01 -61.79 -18.72
CA ASP A 611 -2.39 -62.96 -19.52
C ASP A 611 -1.49 -64.16 -19.20
N THR A 612 -0.18 -63.95 -19.03
CA THR A 612 0.77 -65.00 -18.62
C THR A 612 0.42 -65.54 -17.23
N ALA A 613 0.07 -64.67 -16.28
CA ALA A 613 -0.31 -65.07 -14.92
C ALA A 613 -1.68 -65.77 -14.89
N ILE A 614 -2.63 -65.37 -15.75
CA ILE A 614 -3.92 -66.02 -15.94
C ILE A 614 -3.73 -67.44 -16.49
N ALA A 615 -2.93 -67.60 -17.55
CA ALA A 615 -2.63 -68.89 -18.14
C ALA A 615 -1.93 -69.83 -17.14
N SER A 616 -0.99 -69.30 -16.36
CA SER A 616 -0.33 -70.03 -15.28
C SER A 616 -1.34 -70.48 -14.20
N ALA A 617 -2.19 -69.58 -13.71
CA ALA A 617 -3.21 -69.90 -12.71
C ALA A 617 -4.22 -70.95 -13.21
N ALA A 618 -4.64 -70.87 -14.49
CA ALA A 618 -5.54 -71.84 -15.10
C ALA A 618 -4.91 -73.24 -15.21
N THR A 619 -3.63 -73.29 -15.61
CA THR A 619 -2.85 -74.55 -15.69
C THR A 619 -2.69 -75.18 -14.31
N LEU A 620 -2.33 -74.38 -13.30
CA LEU A 620 -2.19 -74.82 -11.92
C LEU A 620 -3.52 -75.34 -11.36
N ALA A 621 -4.63 -74.64 -11.61
CA ALA A 621 -5.96 -75.07 -11.16
C ALA A 621 -6.42 -76.39 -11.81
N ALA A 622 -6.15 -76.58 -13.11
CA ALA A 622 -6.43 -77.85 -13.79
C ALA A 622 -5.63 -79.00 -13.17
N ARG A 623 -4.33 -78.78 -12.89
CA ARG A 623 -3.49 -79.79 -12.24
C ARG A 623 -3.90 -80.08 -10.80
N THR A 624 -4.34 -79.07 -10.04
CA THR A 624 -4.92 -79.28 -8.70
C THR A 624 -6.17 -80.17 -8.76
N ALA A 625 -7.04 -79.98 -9.75
CA ALA A 625 -8.22 -80.81 -9.94
C ALA A 625 -7.86 -82.27 -10.31
N GLU A 626 -6.82 -82.48 -11.14
CA GLU A 626 -6.30 -83.82 -11.46
C GLU A 626 -5.71 -84.53 -10.23
N ILE A 627 -4.94 -83.81 -9.40
CA ILE A 627 -4.40 -84.35 -8.14
C ILE A 627 -5.55 -84.75 -7.21
N ALA A 628 -6.57 -83.92 -7.07
CA ALA A 628 -7.75 -84.22 -6.25
C ALA A 628 -8.51 -85.46 -6.75
N ALA A 629 -8.71 -85.60 -8.07
CA ALA A 629 -9.34 -86.78 -8.66
C ALA A 629 -8.52 -88.06 -8.43
N THR A 630 -7.19 -87.97 -8.56
CA THR A 630 -6.27 -89.09 -8.32
C THR A 630 -6.32 -89.54 -6.85
N ARG A 631 -6.34 -88.59 -5.90
CA ARG A 631 -6.49 -88.88 -4.47
C ARG A 631 -7.82 -89.56 -4.15
N GLN A 632 -8.91 -89.13 -4.79
CA GLN A 632 -10.22 -89.75 -4.60
C GLN A 632 -10.23 -91.22 -5.09
N GLY A 633 -9.61 -91.51 -6.23
CA GLY A 633 -9.45 -92.89 -6.72
C GLY A 633 -8.54 -93.75 -5.84
N GLN A 634 -7.51 -93.15 -5.23
CA GLN A 634 -6.62 -93.83 -4.29
C GLN A 634 -7.29 -94.11 -2.93
N ALA A 635 -8.18 -93.24 -2.46
CA ALA A 635 -8.91 -93.44 -1.20
C ALA A 635 -9.79 -94.71 -1.22
N GLU A 636 -10.45 -94.99 -2.35
CA GLU A 636 -11.23 -96.22 -2.56
C GLU A 636 -10.32 -97.47 -2.56
N ARG A 637 -9.16 -97.40 -3.23
CA ARG A 637 -8.15 -98.48 -3.23
C ARG A 637 -7.54 -98.70 -1.85
N LEU A 638 -7.30 -97.63 -1.10
CA LEU A 638 -6.80 -97.67 0.28
C LEU A 638 -7.78 -98.42 1.19
N LYS A 639 -9.08 -98.14 1.07
CA LYS A 639 -10.14 -98.78 1.85
C LYS A 639 -10.20 -100.29 1.59
N ALA A 640 -10.21 -100.69 0.32
CA ALA A 640 -10.21 -102.11 -0.07
C ALA A 640 -8.94 -102.87 0.38
N ALA A 641 -7.77 -102.24 0.28
CA ALA A 641 -6.50 -102.85 0.70
C ALA A 641 -6.37 -102.94 2.24
N THR A 642 -6.99 -102.03 3.00
CA THR A 642 -6.97 -102.04 4.47
C THR A 642 -7.91 -103.10 5.07
N GLU A 643 -8.98 -103.45 4.37
CA GLU A 643 -9.93 -104.51 4.77
C GLU A 643 -9.34 -105.93 4.64
N ALA A 644 -8.33 -106.13 3.78
CA ALA A 644 -7.67 -107.42 3.51
C ALA A 644 -6.53 -107.79 4.48
N LEU A 645 -6.19 -106.92 5.45
CA LEU A 645 -5.09 -107.09 6.40
C LEU A 645 -5.51 -107.82 7.70
N ASN A 646 -4.58 -108.53 8.34
CA ASN A 646 -4.80 -109.17 9.65
C ASN A 646 -4.58 -108.20 10.84
N GLY A 647 -4.88 -108.65 12.08
CA GLY A 647 -4.84 -107.81 13.29
C GLY A 647 -3.53 -107.01 13.49
N PRO A 648 -2.33 -107.63 13.45
CA PRO A 648 -1.05 -106.93 13.57
C PRO A 648 -0.77 -105.90 12.46
N GLN A 649 -1.18 -106.20 11.23
CA GLN A 649 -0.99 -105.31 10.07
C GLN A 649 -1.93 -104.10 10.10
N ARG A 650 -3.17 -104.28 10.57
CA ARG A 650 -4.11 -103.17 10.80
C ARG A 650 -3.59 -102.23 11.89
N ALA A 651 -2.99 -102.78 12.96
CA ALA A 651 -2.37 -101.97 14.02
C ALA A 651 -1.20 -101.10 13.54
N TYR A 652 -0.37 -101.60 12.60
CA TYR A 652 0.71 -100.81 11.98
C TYR A 652 0.19 -99.72 11.05
N GLN A 653 -0.87 -99.98 10.27
CA GLN A 653 -1.53 -98.95 9.46
C GLN A 653 -2.25 -97.89 10.31
N ASP A 654 -2.89 -98.30 11.40
CA ASP A 654 -3.49 -97.37 12.37
C ASP A 654 -2.43 -96.51 13.06
N PHE A 655 -1.21 -97.02 13.26
CA PHE A 655 -0.06 -96.24 13.71
C PHE A 655 0.36 -95.20 12.66
N LEU A 656 0.54 -95.59 11.40
CA LEU A 656 0.89 -94.66 10.31
C LEU A 656 -0.16 -93.56 10.11
N SER A 657 -1.45 -93.91 10.20
CA SER A 657 -2.56 -92.94 10.15
C SER A 657 -2.53 -91.97 11.33
N ARG A 658 -2.33 -92.48 12.56
CA ARG A 658 -2.19 -91.64 13.77
C ARG A 658 -0.95 -90.74 13.70
N MET A 659 0.16 -91.24 13.16
CA MET A 659 1.40 -90.48 12.96
C MET A 659 1.20 -89.36 11.94
N ARG A 660 0.51 -89.61 10.82
CA ARG A 660 0.16 -88.55 9.85
C ARG A 660 -0.81 -87.51 10.43
N ALA A 661 -1.80 -87.93 11.20
CA ALA A 661 -2.74 -87.00 11.85
C ALA A 661 -2.03 -86.11 12.90
N TRP A 662 -1.10 -86.69 13.65
CA TRP A 662 -0.22 -85.96 14.56
C TRP A 662 0.66 -84.97 13.80
N GLN A 663 1.31 -85.40 12.71
CA GLN A 663 2.21 -84.57 11.93
C GLN A 663 1.48 -83.43 11.22
N GLY A 664 0.28 -83.66 10.72
CA GLY A 664 -0.59 -82.59 10.18
C GLY A 664 -1.03 -81.58 11.25
N SER A 665 -1.26 -82.03 12.49
CA SER A 665 -1.56 -81.13 13.61
C SER A 665 -0.33 -80.30 14.02
N ALA A 666 0.86 -80.90 14.01
CA ALA A 666 2.12 -80.22 14.29
C ALA A 666 2.44 -79.18 13.21
N ASP A 667 2.32 -79.56 11.94
CA ASP A 667 2.52 -78.67 10.78
C ASP A 667 1.53 -77.49 10.78
N ALA A 668 0.29 -77.69 11.24
CA ALA A 668 -0.70 -76.62 11.35
C ALA A 668 -0.39 -75.59 12.45
N ILE A 669 0.17 -76.04 13.59
CA ILE A 669 0.57 -75.14 14.68
C ILE A 669 1.88 -74.42 14.34
N GLU A 670 2.84 -75.13 13.75
CA GLU A 670 4.13 -74.58 13.30
C GLU A 670 3.94 -73.59 12.14
N GLY A 671 3.17 -73.99 11.13
CA GLY A 671 2.79 -73.23 9.94
C GLY A 671 3.94 -72.63 9.14
N THR A 672 3.65 -71.56 8.42
CA THR A 672 4.60 -70.76 7.63
C THR A 672 4.50 -69.28 8.01
N ALA A 673 5.44 -68.46 7.55
CA ALA A 673 5.44 -67.02 7.84
C ALA A 673 4.17 -66.28 7.35
N ASP A 674 3.46 -66.85 6.38
CA ASP A 674 2.27 -66.25 5.77
C ASP A 674 0.95 -66.64 6.46
N VAL A 675 0.99 -67.56 7.43
CA VAL A 675 -0.20 -67.99 8.21
C VAL A 675 -0.21 -67.23 9.54
N PRO A 676 -1.08 -66.20 9.71
CA PRO A 676 -0.96 -65.23 10.82
C PRO A 676 -0.98 -65.86 12.21
N ASP A 677 -1.83 -66.88 12.42
CA ASP A 677 -2.04 -67.51 13.73
C ASP A 677 -1.11 -68.71 14.00
N SER A 678 -0.17 -68.98 13.08
CA SER A 678 0.84 -70.02 13.25
C SER A 678 2.04 -69.49 14.03
N ARG A 679 2.84 -70.39 14.63
CA ARG A 679 4.05 -69.97 15.37
C ARG A 679 5.00 -69.15 14.49
N LYS A 680 5.27 -69.59 13.26
CA LYS A 680 6.15 -68.87 12.32
C LYS A 680 5.54 -67.56 11.82
N GLY A 681 4.21 -67.48 11.62
CA GLY A 681 3.53 -66.24 11.26
C GLY A 681 3.57 -65.19 12.37
N LEU A 682 3.37 -65.59 13.62
CA LEU A 682 3.51 -64.70 14.78
C LEU A 682 4.96 -64.24 14.99
N GLN A 683 5.95 -65.10 14.74
CA GLN A 683 7.37 -64.72 14.74
C GLN A 683 7.68 -63.70 13.63
N ALA A 684 7.14 -63.89 12.42
CA ALA A 684 7.26 -62.92 11.34
C ALA A 684 6.60 -61.58 11.70
N ARG A 685 5.45 -61.60 12.39
CA ARG A 685 4.80 -60.39 12.90
C ARG A 685 5.65 -59.68 13.96
N LEU A 686 6.34 -60.43 14.83
CA LEU A 686 7.28 -59.84 15.80
C LEU A 686 8.46 -59.15 15.11
N GLN A 687 9.04 -59.78 14.08
CA GLN A 687 10.08 -59.15 13.25
C GLN A 687 9.59 -57.89 12.53
N GLN A 688 8.34 -57.87 12.07
CA GLN A 688 7.75 -56.64 11.53
C GLN A 688 7.70 -55.54 12.58
N LEU A 689 7.26 -55.83 13.81
CA LEU A 689 7.24 -54.87 14.91
C LEU A 689 8.65 -54.36 15.25
N ASP A 690 9.68 -55.19 15.16
CA ASP A 690 11.08 -54.78 15.36
C ASP A 690 11.57 -53.76 14.33
N SER A 691 11.03 -53.78 13.10
CA SER A 691 11.39 -52.84 12.03
C SER A 691 10.66 -51.48 12.08
N LEU A 692 9.53 -51.41 12.80
CA LEU A 692 8.67 -50.23 12.85
C LEU A 692 9.32 -48.98 13.45
N PRO A 693 10.21 -49.03 14.48
CA PRO A 693 10.86 -47.83 15.00
C PRO A 693 11.73 -47.10 13.96
N ALA A 694 12.44 -47.85 13.11
CA ALA A 694 13.22 -47.26 12.03
C ALA A 694 12.31 -46.61 10.97
N ALA A 695 11.22 -47.28 10.60
CA ALA A 695 10.21 -46.73 9.70
C ALA A 695 9.52 -45.48 10.29
N LEU A 696 9.29 -45.43 11.60
CA LEU A 696 8.72 -44.25 12.28
C LEU A 696 9.64 -43.03 12.16
N VAL A 697 10.95 -43.22 12.36
CA VAL A 697 11.94 -42.15 12.19
C VAL A 697 11.95 -41.65 10.75
N GLU A 698 11.98 -42.56 9.76
CA GLU A 698 11.91 -42.20 8.33
C GLU A 698 10.65 -41.38 8.01
N ARG A 699 9.48 -41.82 8.49
CA ARG A 699 8.22 -41.10 8.27
C ARG A 699 8.18 -39.74 8.96
N ARG A 700 8.75 -39.60 10.15
CA ARG A 700 8.86 -38.31 10.85
C ARG A 700 9.79 -37.34 10.10
N THR A 701 10.90 -37.84 9.56
CA THR A 701 11.79 -37.05 8.69
C THR A 701 11.05 -36.59 7.43
N GLU A 702 10.28 -37.48 6.78
CA GLU A 702 9.48 -37.13 5.62
C GLU A 702 8.37 -36.12 5.94
N ARG A 703 7.72 -36.23 7.11
CA ARG A 703 6.78 -35.22 7.61
C ARG A 703 7.45 -33.85 7.75
N GLY A 704 8.63 -33.79 8.36
CA GLY A 704 9.40 -32.54 8.49
C GLY A 704 9.78 -31.93 7.14
N ARG A 705 10.14 -32.77 6.17
CA ARG A 705 10.42 -32.34 4.78
C ARG A 705 9.20 -31.71 4.13
N LEU A 706 8.05 -32.38 4.15
CA LEU A 706 6.78 -31.90 3.59
C LEU A 706 6.25 -30.65 4.31
N ALA A 707 6.35 -30.61 5.64
CA ALA A 707 6.00 -29.43 6.44
C ALA A 707 6.87 -28.23 6.06
N GLY A 708 8.17 -28.44 5.82
CA GLY A 708 9.07 -27.42 5.29
C GLY A 708 8.69 -26.94 3.89
N GLU A 709 8.25 -27.81 2.99
CA GLU A 709 7.74 -27.41 1.67
C GLU A 709 6.47 -26.56 1.77
N ILE A 710 5.58 -26.86 2.71
CA ILE A 710 4.38 -26.03 2.97
C ILE A 710 4.81 -24.62 3.38
N LEU A 711 5.79 -24.50 4.27
CA LEU A 711 6.35 -23.22 4.70
C LEU A 711 7.01 -22.46 3.54
N ASP A 712 7.73 -23.15 2.64
CA ASP A 712 8.31 -22.53 1.45
C ASP A 712 7.22 -21.94 0.54
N VAL A 713 6.10 -22.64 0.38
CA VAL A 713 4.96 -22.14 -0.43
C VAL A 713 4.26 -20.97 0.26
N LEU A 714 4.08 -21.01 1.59
CA LEU A 714 3.53 -19.90 2.38
C LEU A 714 4.45 -18.66 2.33
N ALA A 715 5.77 -18.85 2.41
CA ALA A 715 6.75 -17.79 2.24
C ALA A 715 6.70 -17.19 0.82
N LEU A 716 6.56 -18.03 -0.21
CA LEU A 716 6.40 -17.54 -1.58
C LEU A 716 5.09 -16.75 -1.77
N GLN A 717 3.97 -17.19 -1.17
CA GLN A 717 2.72 -16.42 -1.15
C GLN A 717 2.91 -15.06 -0.48
N ARG A 718 3.58 -15.03 0.69
CA ARG A 718 3.93 -13.81 1.42
C ARG A 718 4.76 -12.86 0.55
N ASP A 719 5.80 -13.36 -0.10
CA ASP A 719 6.72 -12.56 -0.91
C ASP A 719 6.04 -12.04 -2.19
N GLN A 720 5.17 -12.85 -2.83
CA GLN A 720 4.36 -12.40 -3.97
C GLN A 720 3.38 -11.29 -3.58
N ARG A 721 2.68 -11.45 -2.43
CA ARG A 721 1.83 -10.38 -1.90
C ARG A 721 2.64 -9.11 -1.70
N SER A 722 3.85 -9.18 -1.12
CA SER A 722 4.70 -8.02 -0.90
C SER A 722 4.97 -7.22 -2.17
N ARG A 723 5.24 -7.91 -3.29
CA ARG A 723 5.48 -7.26 -4.60
C ARG A 723 4.28 -6.45 -5.10
N LEU A 724 3.04 -6.82 -4.76
CA LEU A 724 1.84 -6.07 -5.16
C LEU A 724 1.77 -4.66 -4.53
N PHE A 725 2.42 -4.46 -3.39
CA PHE A 725 2.42 -3.20 -2.65
C PHE A 725 3.68 -2.37 -2.87
N GLU A 726 4.74 -2.96 -3.46
CA GLU A 726 5.99 -2.28 -3.80
C GLU A 726 5.78 -0.98 -4.59
N PRO A 727 4.87 -0.88 -5.59
CA PRO A 727 4.62 0.38 -6.30
C PRO A 727 4.14 1.50 -5.38
N VAL A 728 3.35 1.17 -4.36
CA VAL A 728 2.86 2.14 -3.37
C VAL A 728 3.97 2.50 -2.39
N GLN A 729 4.78 1.52 -1.97
CA GLN A 729 5.93 1.76 -1.12
C GLN A 729 7.02 2.59 -1.81
N ALA A 730 7.19 2.47 -3.13
CA ALA A 730 8.06 3.31 -3.93
C ALA A 730 7.55 4.76 -3.97
N LEU A 731 6.26 4.97 -4.25
CA LEU A 731 5.64 6.31 -4.25
C LEU A 731 5.78 7.02 -2.91
N VAL A 732 5.63 6.29 -1.80
CA VAL A 732 5.82 6.78 -0.44
C VAL A 732 7.29 7.16 -0.19
N ARG A 733 8.26 6.35 -0.66
CA ARG A 733 9.70 6.62 -0.50
C ARG A 733 10.21 7.77 -1.37
N GLU A 734 9.74 7.88 -2.60
CA GLU A 734 10.16 8.91 -3.57
C GLU A 734 9.67 10.31 -3.17
N ASN A 735 8.59 10.39 -2.39
CA ASN A 735 8.06 11.64 -1.91
C ASN A 735 8.81 12.07 -0.64
N ALA A 736 9.74 13.01 -0.78
CA ALA A 736 10.61 13.49 0.32
C ALA A 736 9.85 13.93 1.58
N LEU A 737 8.59 14.36 1.42
CA LEU A 737 7.71 14.70 2.54
C LEU A 737 7.23 13.47 3.31
N VAL A 738 6.96 12.35 2.63
CA VAL A 738 6.36 11.15 3.24
C VAL A 738 7.43 10.23 3.86
N GLY A 739 8.65 10.24 3.34
CA GLY A 739 9.73 9.33 3.77
C GLY A 739 10.25 9.52 5.20
N GLU A 740 10.45 10.75 5.66
CA GLU A 740 11.11 11.01 6.96
C GLU A 740 10.12 11.13 8.15
N GLU A 741 8.95 11.74 7.96
CA GLU A 741 8.01 12.03 9.05
C GLU A 741 6.87 10.99 9.22
N TYR A 742 6.53 10.23 8.18
CA TYR A 742 5.30 9.43 8.15
C TYR A 742 5.54 7.93 8.38
N ARG A 743 6.79 7.45 8.25
CA ARG A 743 7.23 6.04 8.47
C ARG A 743 6.19 5.00 8.03
N LEU A 744 5.73 5.14 6.79
CA LEU A 744 4.84 4.16 6.18
C LEU A 744 5.67 2.95 5.74
N GLN A 745 5.53 1.86 6.47
CA GLN A 745 6.23 0.61 6.20
C GLN A 745 5.20 -0.48 5.95
N PHE A 746 5.51 -1.39 5.05
CA PHE A 746 4.71 -2.57 4.85
C PHE A 746 5.47 -3.76 5.39
N GLU A 747 4.82 -4.54 6.26
CA GLU A 747 5.37 -5.79 6.77
C GLU A 747 4.56 -6.96 6.23
N SER A 748 5.30 -7.94 5.72
CA SER A 748 4.75 -9.23 5.31
C SER A 748 5.17 -10.27 6.32
N ASN A 749 4.21 -10.79 7.08
CA ASN A 749 4.47 -11.76 8.14
C ASN A 749 3.55 -12.98 8.00
N LEU A 750 4.00 -14.14 8.47
CA LEU A 750 3.15 -15.31 8.70
C LEU A 750 2.51 -15.16 10.08
N ALA A 751 1.24 -14.78 10.12
CA ALA A 751 0.52 -14.55 11.36
C ALA A 751 -0.13 -15.85 11.87
N ALA A 752 0.03 -16.12 13.17
CA ALA A 752 -0.74 -17.10 13.92
C ALA A 752 -1.30 -16.47 15.20
N TYR A 753 -2.58 -16.72 15.47
CA TYR A 753 -3.23 -16.29 16.71
C TYR A 753 -3.27 -17.43 17.71
N HIS A 754 -2.64 -17.26 18.87
CA HIS A 754 -2.58 -18.30 19.91
C HIS A 754 -3.97 -18.83 20.32
N ASP A 755 -4.99 -17.97 20.36
CA ASP A 755 -6.38 -18.36 20.62
C ASP A 755 -6.92 -19.31 19.54
N ALA A 756 -6.72 -18.99 18.25
CA ALA A 756 -7.18 -19.82 17.15
C ALA A 756 -6.46 -21.19 17.09
N VAL A 757 -5.14 -21.20 17.37
CA VAL A 757 -4.35 -22.44 17.48
C VAL A 757 -4.87 -23.29 18.64
N SER A 758 -5.07 -22.65 19.80
CA SER A 758 -5.55 -23.31 21.02
C SER A 758 -6.95 -23.90 20.85
N GLU A 759 -7.90 -23.14 20.29
CA GLU A 759 -9.26 -23.62 20.04
C GLU A 759 -9.28 -24.83 19.11
N LYS A 760 -8.56 -24.76 17.98
CA LYS A 760 -8.45 -25.88 17.04
C LYS A 760 -7.81 -27.10 17.71
N LEU A 761 -6.71 -26.92 18.43
CA LEU A 761 -6.01 -28.02 19.11
C LEU A 761 -6.88 -28.67 20.19
N PHE A 762 -7.50 -27.87 21.06
CA PHE A 762 -8.34 -28.37 22.16
C PHE A 762 -9.70 -28.89 21.70
N SER A 763 -10.09 -28.66 20.45
CA SER A 763 -11.19 -29.40 19.80
C SER A 763 -10.83 -30.85 19.47
N LEU A 764 -9.54 -31.17 19.38
CA LEU A 764 -9.00 -32.50 19.07
C LEU A 764 -8.56 -33.26 20.33
N ILE A 765 -7.95 -32.57 21.30
CA ILE A 765 -7.37 -33.18 22.51
C ILE A 765 -8.11 -32.78 23.81
N LYS A 766 -7.91 -33.57 24.87
CA LYS A 766 -8.45 -33.35 26.22
C LYS A 766 -7.49 -32.50 27.04
N GLN A 767 -8.03 -31.50 27.74
CA GLN A 767 -7.28 -30.60 28.62
C GLN A 767 -7.24 -31.13 30.08
N SER A 768 -6.70 -32.34 30.29
CA SER A 768 -6.86 -33.05 31.57
C SER A 768 -5.59 -33.30 32.36
N ILE A 769 -4.39 -33.01 31.81
CA ILE A 769 -3.13 -33.46 32.41
C ILE A 769 -1.94 -32.55 32.06
N GLY A 770 -0.92 -32.51 32.94
CA GLY A 770 0.31 -31.75 32.71
C GLY A 770 0.07 -30.24 32.59
N GLU A 771 0.88 -29.58 31.75
CA GLU A 771 0.67 -28.17 31.33
C GLU A 771 -0.61 -27.98 30.50
N LEU A 772 -1.23 -29.07 30.02
CA LEU A 772 -2.50 -29.04 29.29
C LEU A 772 -3.72 -29.14 30.22
N ARG A 773 -3.55 -29.00 31.54
CA ARG A 773 -4.65 -29.08 32.51
C ARG A 773 -5.21 -27.70 32.81
N GLY A 774 -6.52 -27.51 32.58
CA GLY A 774 -7.19 -26.23 32.82
C GLY A 774 -7.24 -25.35 31.55
N GLU A 775 -8.22 -24.47 31.45
CA GLU A 775 -8.43 -23.66 30.24
C GLU A 775 -7.37 -22.57 30.10
N ASP A 776 -7.08 -21.85 31.18
CA ASP A 776 -6.13 -20.73 31.16
C ASP A 776 -4.68 -21.22 31.07
N GLU A 777 -4.30 -22.24 31.85
CA GLU A 777 -2.94 -22.77 31.86
C GLU A 777 -2.55 -23.41 30.53
N SER A 778 -3.48 -24.17 29.91
CA SER A 778 -3.21 -24.80 28.62
C SER A 778 -3.08 -23.79 27.49
N ARG A 779 -3.91 -22.73 27.45
CA ARG A 779 -3.76 -21.63 26.50
C ARG A 779 -2.45 -20.87 26.71
N ALA A 780 -2.06 -20.61 27.96
CA ALA A 780 -0.80 -19.96 28.29
C ALA A 780 0.42 -20.79 27.84
N ALA A 781 0.36 -22.13 27.97
CA ALA A 781 1.42 -23.03 27.54
C ALA A 781 1.62 -23.06 26.01
N ILE A 782 0.54 -22.89 25.22
CA ILE A 782 0.62 -22.73 23.76
C ILE A 782 1.14 -21.34 23.41
N LYS A 783 0.64 -20.29 24.09
CA LYS A 783 1.05 -18.90 23.87
C LYS A 783 2.55 -18.72 24.07
N SER A 784 3.11 -19.21 25.18
CA SER A 784 4.54 -19.07 25.49
C SER A 784 5.44 -19.73 24.45
N ARG A 785 5.04 -20.90 23.91
CA ARG A 785 5.77 -21.61 22.84
C ARG A 785 5.66 -20.87 21.51
N LEU A 786 4.51 -20.27 21.22
CA LEU A 786 4.30 -19.47 20.02
C LEU A 786 5.14 -18.18 20.04
N GLU A 787 5.18 -17.48 21.18
CA GLU A 787 5.96 -16.25 21.36
C GLU A 787 7.48 -16.49 21.41
N ALA A 788 7.93 -17.71 21.71
CA ALA A 788 9.34 -18.06 21.79
C ALA A 788 10.01 -18.30 20.43
N ARG A 789 9.24 -18.39 19.34
CA ARG A 789 9.72 -18.77 17.99
C ARG A 789 9.30 -17.71 16.97
N ASP A 790 10.16 -17.43 15.99
CA ASP A 790 9.78 -16.63 14.82
C ASP A 790 9.10 -17.52 13.78
N LEU A 791 7.82 -17.26 13.49
CA LEU A 791 7.03 -18.03 12.53
C LEU A 791 7.26 -17.61 11.08
N ASN A 792 7.98 -16.50 10.84
CA ASN A 792 8.39 -16.08 9.51
C ASN A 792 9.53 -16.94 8.94
N ASP A 793 10.27 -17.58 9.83
CA ASP A 793 11.40 -18.44 9.50
C ASP A 793 10.97 -19.90 9.46
N ARG A 794 11.42 -20.61 8.42
CA ARG A 794 11.15 -22.04 8.25
C ARG A 794 11.55 -22.86 9.48
N GLU A 795 12.72 -22.58 10.04
CA GLU A 795 13.22 -23.29 11.23
C GLU A 795 12.37 -22.97 12.47
N GLY A 796 11.97 -21.72 12.66
CA GLY A 796 11.18 -21.31 13.82
C GLY A 796 9.76 -21.88 13.80
N ALA A 797 9.09 -21.90 12.64
CA ALA A 797 7.76 -22.50 12.49
C ALA A 797 7.77 -24.03 12.69
N LEU A 798 8.79 -24.73 12.16
CA LEU A 798 8.97 -26.17 12.42
C LEU A 798 9.26 -26.44 13.89
N ALA A 799 10.12 -25.65 14.52
CA ALA A 799 10.44 -25.77 15.93
C ALA A 799 9.20 -25.56 16.82
N PHE A 800 8.31 -24.62 16.48
CA PHE A 800 7.04 -24.46 17.18
C PHE A 800 6.16 -25.72 17.09
N ALA A 801 5.99 -26.29 15.90
CA ALA A 801 5.22 -27.52 15.71
C ALA A 801 5.82 -28.69 16.51
N ASP A 802 7.16 -28.80 16.52
CA ASP A 802 7.89 -29.81 17.30
C ASP A 802 7.77 -29.60 18.82
N ASP A 803 7.83 -28.35 19.30
CA ASP A 803 7.67 -28.00 20.72
C ASP A 803 6.26 -28.35 21.23
N VAL A 804 5.22 -28.08 20.43
CA VAL A 804 3.85 -28.46 20.76
C VAL A 804 3.68 -29.98 20.67
N ASN A 805 4.23 -30.63 19.65
CA ASN A 805 4.19 -32.10 19.54
C ASN A 805 4.89 -32.79 20.73
N ALA A 806 6.04 -32.27 21.17
CA ALA A 806 6.73 -32.75 22.35
C ALA A 806 5.87 -32.61 23.61
N LEU A 807 5.23 -31.45 23.81
CA LEU A 807 4.29 -31.22 24.91
C LEU A 807 3.13 -32.24 24.90
N LEU A 808 2.59 -32.59 23.73
CA LEU A 808 1.54 -33.62 23.62
C LEU A 808 2.05 -34.99 24.06
N HIS A 809 3.21 -35.43 23.57
CA HIS A 809 3.78 -36.73 23.94
C HIS A 809 4.20 -36.79 25.42
N GLU A 810 4.76 -35.72 25.99
CA GLU A 810 5.09 -35.62 27.41
C GLU A 810 3.82 -35.70 28.27
N SER A 811 2.76 -34.98 27.89
CA SER A 811 1.47 -35.03 28.56
C SER A 811 0.82 -36.41 28.48
N ALA A 812 1.00 -37.13 27.36
CA ALA A 812 0.51 -38.50 27.20
C ALA A 812 1.26 -39.49 28.11
N ARG A 813 2.60 -39.35 28.22
CA ARG A 813 3.44 -40.18 29.11
C ARG A 813 3.11 -39.99 30.59
N LEU A 814 2.71 -38.79 31.00
CA LEU A 814 2.22 -38.55 32.37
C LEU A 814 0.96 -39.35 32.68
N ARG A 815 0.15 -39.68 31.67
CA ARG A 815 -1.08 -40.47 31.82
C ARG A 815 -0.79 -41.96 31.78
N THR A 816 0.05 -42.38 30.84
CA THR A 816 0.41 -43.78 30.60
C THR A 816 1.92 -43.86 30.34
N PRO A 817 2.76 -44.15 31.36
CA PRO A 817 4.23 -44.08 31.23
C PRO A 817 4.83 -44.98 30.14
N ASP A 818 4.18 -46.12 29.88
CA ASP A 818 4.65 -47.12 28.90
C ASP A 818 4.19 -46.82 27.46
N GLN A 819 3.34 -45.80 27.25
CA GLN A 819 2.74 -45.51 25.95
C GLN A 819 3.46 -44.36 25.26
N ALA A 820 3.91 -44.60 24.02
CA ALA A 820 4.65 -43.61 23.24
C ALA A 820 3.75 -42.72 22.37
N ASP A 821 2.49 -43.09 22.14
CA ASP A 821 1.52 -42.37 21.31
C ASP A 821 0.69 -41.33 22.11
N ILE A 822 -0.14 -40.55 21.41
CA ILE A 822 -1.01 -39.53 22.00
C ILE A 822 -2.51 -39.94 22.05
N ASN A 823 -2.88 -41.18 21.74
CA ASN A 823 -4.27 -41.64 21.72
C ASN A 823 -4.99 -41.39 23.06
N GLY A 824 -4.28 -41.56 24.17
CA GLY A 824 -4.82 -41.29 25.52
C GLY A 824 -5.27 -39.85 25.75
N LEU A 825 -4.74 -38.89 24.98
CA LEU A 825 -5.09 -37.47 25.03
C LEU A 825 -6.21 -37.09 24.07
N MET A 826 -6.52 -37.90 23.06
CA MET A 826 -7.52 -37.55 22.05
C MET A 826 -8.93 -37.48 22.65
N ARG A 827 -9.77 -36.58 22.11
CA ARG A 827 -11.22 -36.57 22.36
C ARG A 827 -11.88 -37.75 21.64
N LYS A 828 -13.13 -38.03 22.00
CA LYS A 828 -13.91 -39.13 21.42
C LYS A 828 -14.01 -38.92 19.90
N ASP A 829 -13.82 -39.99 19.13
CA ASP A 829 -13.91 -40.02 17.66
C ASP A 829 -12.85 -39.16 16.93
N ARG A 830 -11.77 -38.77 17.61
CA ARG A 830 -10.62 -38.06 17.02
C ARG A 830 -9.38 -38.95 16.96
N SER A 831 -8.53 -38.72 15.96
CA SER A 831 -7.30 -39.48 15.72
C SER A 831 -6.03 -38.63 15.90
N PRO A 832 -4.90 -39.21 16.34
CA PRO A 832 -3.62 -38.50 16.41
C PRO A 832 -3.21 -37.83 15.10
N ALA A 833 -3.57 -38.42 13.96
CA ALA A 833 -3.29 -37.86 12.64
C ALA A 833 -3.88 -36.46 12.45
N GLU A 834 -5.09 -36.18 12.96
CA GLU A 834 -5.71 -34.85 12.89
C GLU A 834 -4.92 -33.81 13.70
N ALA A 835 -4.34 -34.21 14.84
CA ALA A 835 -3.48 -33.32 15.62
C ALA A 835 -2.17 -33.04 14.88
N TYR A 836 -1.56 -34.05 14.26
CA TYR A 836 -0.37 -33.86 13.44
C TYR A 836 -0.64 -33.02 12.19
N ASP A 837 -1.81 -33.16 11.57
CA ASP A 837 -2.24 -32.33 10.45
C ASP A 837 -2.35 -30.87 10.89
N LEU A 838 -3.01 -30.58 12.02
CA LEU A 838 -3.07 -29.21 12.55
C LEU A 838 -1.67 -28.62 12.76
N LEU A 839 -0.75 -29.35 13.39
CA LEU A 839 0.58 -28.86 13.75
C LEU A 839 1.51 -28.67 12.55
N TYR A 840 1.54 -29.63 11.62
CA TYR A 840 2.53 -29.66 10.53
C TYR A 840 1.98 -29.21 9.17
N ALA A 841 0.65 -29.12 8.99
CA ALA A 841 0.04 -28.54 7.79
C ALA A 841 -0.05 -27.01 7.85
N PHE A 842 0.22 -26.43 9.04
CA PHE A 842 0.24 -24.99 9.30
C PHE A 842 -1.03 -24.27 8.84
N GLU A 843 -2.21 -24.88 9.01
CA GLU A 843 -3.50 -24.26 8.66
C GLU A 843 -3.88 -23.05 9.55
N TYR A 844 -3.08 -22.78 10.58
CA TYR A 844 -3.20 -21.61 11.43
C TYR A 844 -2.24 -20.49 11.04
N LEU A 845 -1.30 -20.72 10.11
CA LEU A 845 -0.44 -19.68 9.56
C LEU A 845 -1.12 -19.08 8.33
N GLU A 846 -1.32 -17.77 8.37
CA GLU A 846 -1.83 -17.01 7.24
C GLU A 846 -0.81 -15.95 6.83
N PRO A 847 -0.48 -15.83 5.53
CA PRO A 847 0.31 -14.71 5.03
C PRO A 847 -0.46 -13.41 5.27
N LYS A 848 -0.09 -12.66 6.29
CA LYS A 848 -0.63 -11.33 6.54
C LYS A 848 0.28 -10.28 5.96
N TYR A 849 -0.36 -9.26 5.39
CA TYR A 849 0.29 -8.07 4.95
C TYR A 849 -0.28 -6.92 5.75
N THR A 850 0.53 -6.37 6.65
CA THR A 850 0.11 -5.30 7.56
C THR A 850 0.88 -4.04 7.18
N LEU A 851 0.13 -2.98 6.89
CA LEU A 851 0.70 -1.65 6.80
C LEU A 851 0.97 -1.15 8.22
N LEU A 852 2.21 -0.75 8.47
CA LEU A 852 2.61 0.02 9.62
C LEU A 852 2.59 1.50 9.28
N PHE A 853 1.93 2.27 10.12
CA PHE A 853 1.99 3.73 10.12
C PHE A 853 2.61 4.17 11.44
N GLN A 854 3.76 4.85 11.39
CA GLN A 854 4.53 5.22 12.59
C GLN A 854 4.77 4.01 13.51
N ASP A 855 5.25 2.91 12.93
CA ASP A 855 5.57 1.65 13.63
C ASP A 855 4.33 0.97 14.28
N THR A 856 3.10 1.39 13.92
CA THR A 856 1.83 0.88 14.46
C THR A 856 0.98 0.20 13.38
N GLN A 857 0.45 -0.99 13.66
CA GLN A 857 -0.41 -1.75 12.72
C GLN A 857 -1.76 -1.06 12.50
N ILE A 858 -2.35 -1.20 11.29
CA ILE A 858 -3.67 -0.63 10.92
C ILE A 858 -4.72 -0.90 12.01
N GLU A 859 -4.78 -2.12 12.53
CA GLU A 859 -5.76 -2.57 13.50
C GLU A 859 -5.62 -1.88 14.87
N GLN A 860 -4.47 -1.28 15.14
CA GLN A 860 -4.13 -0.59 16.38
C GLN A 860 -4.09 0.94 16.21
N LEU A 861 -4.30 1.46 14.99
CA LEU A 861 -4.26 2.89 14.73
C LEU A 861 -5.44 3.61 15.40
N SER A 862 -5.14 4.76 16.00
CA SER A 862 -6.19 5.65 16.49
C SER A 862 -7.05 6.19 15.34
N PRO A 863 -8.30 6.63 15.58
CA PRO A 863 -9.13 7.26 14.55
C PRO A 863 -8.44 8.41 13.82
N GLY A 864 -7.63 9.21 14.53
CA GLY A 864 -6.83 10.29 13.93
C GLY A 864 -5.76 9.77 12.99
N GLN A 865 -4.98 8.75 13.40
CA GLN A 865 -3.96 8.15 12.54
C GLN A 865 -4.56 7.50 11.28
N ARG A 866 -5.71 6.82 11.40
CA ARG A 866 -6.44 6.25 10.25
C ARG A 866 -6.92 7.35 9.30
N GLY A 867 -7.40 8.47 9.86
CA GLY A 867 -7.80 9.64 9.09
C GLY A 867 -6.64 10.25 8.29
N ALA A 868 -5.51 10.51 8.95
CA ALA A 868 -4.31 11.02 8.30
C ALA A 868 -3.84 10.09 7.17
N LEU A 869 -3.79 8.78 7.44
CA LEU A 869 -3.42 7.77 6.46
C LEU A 869 -4.33 7.80 5.23
N LEU A 870 -5.65 7.81 5.42
CA LEU A 870 -6.60 7.82 4.32
C LEU A 870 -6.47 9.08 3.45
N LEU A 871 -6.24 10.24 4.07
CA LEU A 871 -6.01 11.50 3.36
C LEU A 871 -4.74 11.47 2.53
N ILE A 872 -3.64 10.92 3.06
CA ILE A 872 -2.40 10.71 2.30
C ILE A 872 -2.66 9.86 1.07
N PHE A 873 -3.40 8.75 1.22
CA PHE A 873 -3.75 7.88 0.09
C PHE A 873 -4.64 8.60 -0.95
N TYR A 874 -5.61 9.41 -0.52
CA TYR A 874 -6.45 10.16 -1.46
C TYR A 874 -5.74 11.34 -2.13
N LEU A 875 -4.74 11.95 -1.49
CA LEU A 875 -4.10 13.18 -1.95
C LEU A 875 -2.80 12.94 -2.71
N LEU A 876 -1.99 11.97 -2.28
CA LEU A 876 -0.67 11.70 -2.86
C LEU A 876 -0.61 10.40 -3.63
N VAL A 877 -1.34 9.38 -3.19
CA VAL A 877 -1.32 8.08 -3.87
C VAL A 877 -2.26 8.15 -5.07
N ASP A 878 -3.54 8.45 -4.90
CA ASP A 878 -4.54 8.52 -5.98
C ASP A 878 -4.11 9.32 -7.23
N ARG A 879 -3.81 8.61 -8.33
CA ARG A 879 -3.44 9.17 -9.65
C ARG A 879 -4.56 9.91 -10.37
N LYS A 880 -5.81 9.85 -9.88
CA LYS A 880 -6.91 10.54 -10.55
C LYS A 880 -6.67 12.06 -10.51
N ARG A 881 -6.87 12.69 -11.67
CA ARG A 881 -6.69 14.14 -11.87
C ARG A 881 -7.94 14.95 -11.54
N ASN A 882 -9.07 14.29 -11.30
CA ASN A 882 -10.31 14.97 -11.00
C ASN A 882 -10.19 15.82 -9.72
N PRO A 883 -10.95 16.91 -9.61
CA PRO A 883 -11.00 17.70 -8.38
C PRO A 883 -11.40 16.83 -7.20
N ILE A 884 -10.74 17.04 -6.07
CA ILE A 884 -11.17 16.46 -4.81
C ILE A 884 -11.90 17.50 -3.96
N ILE A 885 -12.96 17.05 -3.31
CA ILE A 885 -13.67 17.81 -2.30
C ILE A 885 -13.52 17.10 -0.96
N LEU A 886 -12.96 17.79 0.04
CA LEU A 886 -12.77 17.29 1.40
C LEU A 886 -13.69 18.06 2.35
N ASP A 887 -14.65 17.40 3.00
CA ASP A 887 -15.52 18.06 3.97
C ASP A 887 -15.09 17.75 5.39
N GLN A 888 -14.50 18.75 6.05
CA GLN A 888 -14.01 18.70 7.43
C GLN A 888 -13.15 17.46 7.74
N PRO A 889 -12.07 17.23 6.97
CA PRO A 889 -11.15 16.11 7.22
C PRO A 889 -10.45 16.18 8.59
N GLU A 890 -10.49 17.34 9.28
CA GLU A 890 -9.82 17.61 10.55
C GLU A 890 -10.50 17.11 11.83
N GLU A 891 -11.78 16.72 11.83
CA GLU A 891 -12.54 16.49 13.07
C GLU A 891 -11.91 15.45 14.03
N ASN A 892 -11.20 14.45 13.49
CA ASN A 892 -10.52 13.41 14.28
C ASN A 892 -9.00 13.67 14.45
N LEU A 893 -8.50 14.83 14.03
CA LEU A 893 -7.08 15.18 14.04
C LEU A 893 -6.80 16.33 15.01
N ASP A 894 -5.75 16.20 15.82
CA ASP A 894 -5.27 17.32 16.62
C ASP A 894 -4.49 18.34 15.75
N ASN A 895 -4.32 19.55 16.27
CA ASN A 895 -3.68 20.64 15.53
C ASN A 895 -2.21 20.38 15.19
N GLU A 896 -1.48 19.65 16.02
CA GLU A 896 -0.08 19.32 15.75
C GLU A 896 0.01 18.37 14.56
N THR A 897 -0.79 17.31 14.58
CA THR A 897 -0.92 16.33 13.47
C THR A 897 -1.37 17.01 12.17
N ILE A 898 -2.28 17.99 12.23
CA ILE A 898 -2.69 18.74 11.03
C ILE A 898 -1.51 19.50 10.43
N VAL A 899 -0.72 20.20 11.25
CA VAL A 899 0.40 21.02 10.78
C VAL A 899 1.57 20.17 10.30
N SER A 900 1.93 19.12 11.03
CA SER A 900 3.05 18.24 10.67
C SER A 900 2.70 17.31 9.51
N LEU A 901 1.49 16.76 9.48
CA LEU A 901 1.12 15.73 8.48
C LEU A 901 0.25 16.25 7.33
N LEU A 902 -0.80 17.01 7.60
CA LEU A 902 -1.79 17.31 6.56
C LEU A 902 -1.39 18.51 5.68
N VAL A 903 -0.78 19.55 6.27
CA VAL A 903 -0.33 20.74 5.55
C VAL A 903 0.68 20.41 4.44
N PRO A 904 1.74 19.61 4.66
CA PRO A 904 2.70 19.28 3.60
C PRO A 904 2.06 18.45 2.48
N VAL A 905 1.21 17.48 2.85
CA VAL A 905 0.46 16.62 1.91
C VAL A 905 -0.45 17.44 1.00
N LEU A 906 -1.19 18.42 1.55
CA LEU A 906 -2.04 19.32 0.77
C LEU A 906 -1.23 20.23 -0.16
N ASN A 907 -0.09 20.76 0.32
CA ASN A 907 0.81 21.59 -0.49
C ASN A 907 1.40 20.81 -1.67
N ALA A 908 1.72 19.52 -1.50
CA ALA A 908 2.18 18.68 -2.60
C ALA A 908 1.04 18.31 -3.56
N ALA A 909 -0.14 17.95 -3.03
CA ALA A 909 -1.28 17.53 -3.83
C ALA A 909 -1.84 18.65 -4.71
N ARG A 910 -1.90 19.90 -4.21
CA ARG A 910 -2.41 21.05 -4.98
C ARG A 910 -1.59 21.36 -6.22
N GLU A 911 -0.30 21.02 -6.28
CA GLU A 911 0.51 21.20 -7.49
C GLU A 911 0.02 20.32 -8.65
N THR A 912 -0.63 19.19 -8.34
CA THR A 912 -1.02 18.20 -9.35
C THR A 912 -2.51 18.20 -9.70
N ARG A 913 -3.39 18.71 -8.83
CA ARG A 913 -4.85 18.75 -9.02
C ARG A 913 -5.53 19.90 -8.26
N GLN A 914 -6.82 20.12 -8.52
CA GLN A 914 -7.65 21.07 -7.78
C GLN A 914 -8.17 20.45 -6.48
N ILE A 915 -8.10 21.19 -5.39
CA ILE A 915 -8.56 20.77 -4.06
C ILE A 915 -9.56 21.79 -3.55
N ILE A 916 -10.75 21.34 -3.17
CA ILE A 916 -11.77 22.16 -2.51
C ILE A 916 -12.00 21.56 -1.14
N MET A 917 -11.77 22.35 -0.09
CA MET A 917 -11.81 21.87 1.28
C MET A 917 -12.76 22.71 2.09
N VAL A 918 -13.73 22.07 2.74
CA VAL A 918 -14.53 22.70 3.80
C VAL A 918 -13.76 22.53 5.10
N THR A 919 -13.46 23.63 5.77
CA THR A 919 -12.74 23.58 7.04
C THR A 919 -13.21 24.66 7.99
N HIS A 920 -13.01 24.41 9.28
CA HIS A 920 -13.12 25.39 10.35
C HIS A 920 -11.78 25.58 11.08
N ASN A 921 -10.70 24.97 10.58
CA ASN A 921 -9.38 25.00 11.18
C ASN A 921 -8.49 26.04 10.48
N PRO A 922 -7.93 27.03 11.21
CA PRO A 922 -7.03 28.02 10.63
C PRO A 922 -5.75 27.41 10.04
N ASN A 923 -5.27 26.27 10.54
CA ASN A 923 -4.10 25.61 9.96
C ASN A 923 -4.35 25.12 8.53
N LEU A 924 -5.57 24.69 8.24
CA LEU A 924 -5.94 24.18 6.92
C LEU A 924 -6.29 25.28 5.91
N ALA A 925 -6.81 26.42 6.35
CA ALA A 925 -7.11 27.55 5.47
C ALA A 925 -5.94 28.54 5.34
N VAL A 926 -5.32 28.90 6.47
CA VAL A 926 -4.31 29.97 6.56
C VAL A 926 -2.89 29.40 6.51
N VAL A 927 -2.55 28.40 7.32
CA VAL A 927 -1.16 27.85 7.35
C VAL A 927 -0.84 27.05 6.07
N CYS A 928 -1.82 26.33 5.51
CA CYS A 928 -1.71 25.79 4.16
C CYS A 928 -1.49 26.86 3.09
N ASP A 929 -1.81 28.13 3.37
CA ASP A 929 -1.85 29.24 2.40
C ASP A 929 -2.79 28.89 1.24
N ALA A 930 -4.09 28.72 1.56
CA ALA A 930 -5.11 28.47 0.55
C ALA A 930 -5.20 29.67 -0.39
N GLU A 931 -5.11 29.41 -1.69
CA GLU A 931 -5.12 30.45 -2.71
C GLU A 931 -6.43 31.19 -2.82
N GLN A 932 -7.53 30.51 -2.49
CA GLN A 932 -8.85 31.08 -2.50
C GLN A 932 -9.59 30.74 -1.22
N ILE A 933 -10.20 31.76 -0.61
CA ILE A 933 -11.15 31.62 0.48
C ILE A 933 -12.56 31.83 -0.07
N VAL A 934 -13.47 30.92 0.28
CA VAL A 934 -14.91 31.07 0.06
C VAL A 934 -15.60 31.16 1.42
N PHE A 935 -16.04 32.35 1.79
CA PHE A 935 -16.79 32.59 3.02
C PHE A 935 -18.29 32.40 2.77
N ALA A 936 -18.87 31.38 3.43
CA ALA A 936 -20.28 31.07 3.39
C ALA A 936 -21.04 31.75 4.53
N GLU A 937 -22.09 32.49 4.20
CA GLU A 937 -22.99 33.16 5.12
C GLU A 937 -24.43 32.73 4.88
N PHE A 938 -25.19 32.58 5.97
CA PHE A 938 -26.61 32.23 5.91
C PHE A 938 -27.44 33.25 6.69
N ASP A 939 -28.24 34.03 5.97
CA ASP A 939 -29.19 34.96 6.55
C ASP A 939 -30.60 34.34 6.57
N ARG A 940 -31.02 33.89 7.75
CA ARG A 940 -32.36 33.33 7.98
C ARG A 940 -33.48 34.35 7.87
N LYS A 941 -33.19 35.64 8.06
CA LYS A 941 -34.18 36.72 8.04
C LYS A 941 -34.37 37.29 6.63
N ALA A 942 -33.34 37.23 5.79
CA ALA A 942 -33.39 37.62 4.38
C ALA A 942 -33.86 36.47 3.47
N LEU A 943 -35.12 36.04 3.61
CA LEU A 943 -35.72 34.98 2.78
C LEU A 943 -34.89 33.67 2.78
N CYS A 944 -34.24 33.34 3.89
CA CYS A 944 -33.33 32.20 4.00
C CYS A 944 -32.23 32.20 2.93
N SER A 945 -31.63 33.35 2.61
CA SER A 945 -30.56 33.43 1.61
C SER A 945 -29.23 32.89 2.12
N ILE A 946 -28.58 32.04 1.33
CA ILE A 946 -27.19 31.63 1.51
C ILE A 946 -26.37 32.36 0.45
N SER A 947 -25.31 33.03 0.88
CA SER A 947 -24.40 33.76 0.00
C SER A 947 -22.95 33.33 0.21
N TYR A 948 -22.16 33.45 -0.85
CA TYR A 948 -20.75 33.07 -0.85
C TYR A 948 -19.91 34.25 -1.33
N LEU A 949 -19.04 34.75 -0.46
CA LEU A 949 -18.00 35.72 -0.83
C LEU A 949 -16.72 34.94 -1.14
N SER A 950 -16.08 35.21 -2.27
CA SER A 950 -14.93 34.45 -2.74
C SER A 950 -13.79 35.33 -3.23
N GLY A 951 -12.56 34.99 -2.90
CA GLY A 951 -11.38 35.77 -3.27
C GLY A 951 -10.12 35.31 -2.55
N SER A 952 -9.05 36.09 -2.64
CA SER A 952 -7.76 35.81 -2.00
C SER A 952 -7.79 36.14 -0.50
N ILE A 953 -6.79 35.67 0.26
CA ILE A 953 -6.69 35.94 1.70
C ILE A 953 -6.29 37.38 2.03
N GLU A 954 -5.66 38.07 1.06
CA GLU A 954 -5.24 39.46 1.18
C GLU A 954 -6.37 40.48 0.92
N ASP A 955 -7.52 40.03 0.40
CA ASP A 955 -8.73 40.84 0.32
C ASP A 955 -9.20 41.26 1.71
N VAL A 956 -9.64 42.51 1.85
CA VAL A 956 -9.93 43.11 3.18
C VAL A 956 -11.14 42.49 3.84
N GLU A 957 -12.19 42.25 3.05
CA GLU A 957 -13.46 41.75 3.57
C GLU A 957 -13.30 40.27 3.94
N LEU A 958 -12.66 39.48 3.07
CA LEU A 958 -12.36 38.08 3.34
C LEU A 958 -11.37 37.90 4.47
N ASN A 959 -10.28 38.68 4.55
CA ASN A 959 -9.33 38.59 5.66
C ASN A 959 -10.03 38.81 7.01
N ARG A 960 -10.93 39.80 7.07
CA ARG A 960 -11.75 40.05 8.26
C ARG A 960 -12.67 38.87 8.57
N ALA A 961 -13.32 38.30 7.56
CA ALA A 961 -14.17 37.12 7.72
C ALA A 961 -13.38 35.91 8.24
N VAL A 962 -12.19 35.64 7.68
CA VAL A 962 -11.26 34.58 8.12
C VAL A 962 -10.93 34.75 9.60
N VAL A 963 -10.48 35.93 10.02
CA VAL A 963 -10.13 36.20 11.43
C VAL A 963 -11.35 36.08 12.36
N ASN A 964 -12.51 36.53 11.92
CA ASN A 964 -13.73 36.46 12.74
C ASN A 964 -14.22 35.02 12.91
N VAL A 965 -14.16 34.21 11.86
CA VAL A 965 -14.69 32.84 11.85
C VAL A 965 -13.71 31.84 12.44
N LEU A 966 -12.45 31.86 12.03
CA LEU A 966 -11.46 30.86 12.41
C LEU A 966 -10.74 31.22 13.72
N GLU A 967 -10.57 32.51 14.02
CA GLU A 967 -9.77 32.99 15.16
C GLU A 967 -10.58 33.66 16.28
N GLY A 968 -11.91 33.70 16.15
CA GLY A 968 -12.80 34.24 17.18
C GLY A 968 -12.68 35.76 17.36
N THR A 969 -12.35 36.50 16.28
CA THR A 969 -12.13 37.96 16.16
C THR A 969 -10.72 38.45 16.48
N LYS A 970 -10.35 39.59 15.85
CA LYS A 970 -9.02 40.21 15.99
C LYS A 970 -8.66 40.54 17.45
N PRO A 971 -9.55 41.14 18.28
CA PRO A 971 -9.24 41.38 19.69
C PRO A 971 -8.99 40.11 20.50
N ALA A 972 -9.71 39.01 20.23
CA ALA A 972 -9.52 37.74 20.92
C ALA A 972 -8.21 37.08 20.51
N PHE A 973 -7.87 37.09 19.21
CA PHE A 973 -6.60 36.63 18.69
C PHE A 973 -5.42 37.39 19.31
N ASP A 974 -5.45 38.73 19.29
CA ASP A 974 -4.37 39.55 19.85
C ASP A 974 -4.23 39.37 21.37
N ASN A 975 -5.34 39.18 22.11
CA ASN A 975 -5.31 38.88 23.55
C ASN A 975 -4.63 37.53 23.83
N ARG A 976 -4.93 36.48 23.06
CA ARG A 976 -4.24 35.18 23.17
C ARG A 976 -2.75 35.33 22.89
N GLY A 977 -2.39 36.01 21.80
CA GLY A 977 -0.99 36.27 21.46
C GLY A 977 -0.22 36.98 22.57
N ARG A 978 -0.80 38.02 23.18
CA ARG A 978 -0.20 38.74 24.32
C ARG A 978 -0.08 37.93 25.61
N LYS A 979 -0.82 36.82 25.76
CA LYS A 979 -0.72 35.93 26.93
C LYS A 979 0.32 34.83 26.73
N TYR A 980 0.62 34.47 25.48
CA TYR A 980 1.63 33.46 25.15
C TYR A 980 3.04 34.05 25.05
N GLN A 981 3.13 35.35 24.73
CA GLN A 981 4.36 36.16 24.86
C GLN A 981 4.57 36.58 26.31
#